data_AF-A0A6P2SB77-F1
#
_entry.id   AF-A0A6P2SB77-F1
#
_cell.length_a   1.000
_cell.length_b   1.000
_cell.length_c   1.000
_cell.angle_alpha   90.00
_cell.angle_beta   90.00
_cell.angle_gamma   90.00
#
_symmetry.space_group_name_H-M   'P 1'
#
loop_
_entity.id
_entity.type
_entity.pdbx_description
1 polymer ?
#
loop_
_entity_poly.entity_id
_entity_poly.type
_entity_poly.pdbx_seq_one_letter_code
_entity_poly.pdbx_strand_id
1 'polypeptide(L)'
;MNRQRHGLFGLAIWAPLVLALLAMPAGHAQSIPDYAPFAPGWAAYQERRIGDAGRLWEQASVGAESAPDTLRVAALAAVLAAFAMDRSHDARAADLWTRATNLYVRAGQSWSRQRSALSAEVARARSAGASQMAPGVPAAVPPLLRMLADLDERDHLLSYDGPHVAPDASLAPARTAVGIGVGYLGGGGAIARNDPGGSVYSNLASSVGGPAAVPRVQAPVATNAPSGQNASPGGDGEAALYQTAARNDRSDAVRMPSTCDAGASALPAGAWQAVTKSAWSYFVANRQPATGLVNGKRAYPYITASDIAGTLAALVVANQLGLGPAAEIEPWLRQVLATLRDLPRYGGELPARQYDARSGGLVGLDNNPSPTGSGYSLYEIARILVWTEIVAACYPDLRAEALGARADWRFGRATALGRLHGVLARDGVEHVYIDETLGYKEYAAAALTLTGLPMPQAFSYAELRTTSVDGGPVLYDARPASLPTSDPFILGTLELGGIDGCFRRIVDTMYAAQARHATRTGQPVALGAEAIDRAPWFSYSTVYAGGQAWKAASYDVQADATLRIFSAKTAIGWAAAFNDRHAAALLASAVRFARDGGVGVGQYESGNNVDATSLDGNAQILEAAWYVARGRRAFVAGSVAGPAICPALQDNPVR
;
A
#
# COMPACT_ATOMS: atom_id res chain seq x y z
N MET A 1 -68.02 47.30 1.32
CA MET A 1 -69.08 46.44 0.75
C MET A 1 -68.44 45.54 -0.31
N ASN A 2 -68.80 44.28 -0.57
CA ASN A 2 -69.84 43.35 -0.06
C ASN A 2 -69.16 41.96 0.09
N ARG A 3 -69.38 41.08 1.08
CA ARG A 3 -70.61 40.32 1.48
C ARG A 3 -71.24 39.54 0.31
N GLN A 4 -71.67 38.27 0.39
CA GLN A 4 -71.64 37.18 1.40
C GLN A 4 -71.84 35.84 0.61
N ARG A 5 -72.01 34.59 1.08
CA ARG A 5 -72.29 33.81 2.32
C ARG A 5 -71.89 32.33 1.97
N HIS A 6 -71.87 31.26 2.76
CA HIS A 6 -72.15 30.88 4.18
C HIS A 6 -70.94 29.98 4.63
N GLY A 7 -70.89 29.07 5.62
CA GLY A 7 -71.76 28.63 6.72
C GLY A 7 -71.47 27.15 7.05
N LEU A 8 -70.63 26.81 8.05
CA LEU A 8 -70.96 26.65 9.48
C LEU A 8 -71.89 25.46 9.83
N PHE A 9 -71.28 24.32 10.19
CA PHE A 9 -71.64 23.34 11.24
C PHE A 9 -70.43 22.37 11.39
N GLY A 10 -70.11 21.76 12.53
CA GLY A 10 -70.65 21.92 13.89
C GLY A 10 -70.46 20.64 14.72
N LEU A 11 -69.96 20.79 15.96
CA LEU A 11 -69.74 19.75 16.99
C LEU A 11 -68.59 18.75 16.76
N ALA A 12 -67.83 18.52 17.84
CA ALA A 12 -66.91 17.40 18.02
C ALA A 12 -67.39 16.55 19.20
N ILE A 13 -67.17 15.23 19.19
CA ILE A 13 -67.27 14.36 20.38
C ILE A 13 -66.52 13.03 20.12
N TRP A 14 -65.53 12.75 20.98
CA TRP A 14 -64.92 11.45 21.34
C TRP A 14 -64.28 10.54 20.26
N ALA A 15 -63.01 10.20 20.48
CA ALA A 15 -62.30 9.07 19.84
C ALA A 15 -62.55 7.76 20.62
N PRO A 16 -62.28 6.57 20.05
CA PRO A 16 -60.94 5.98 20.21
C PRO A 16 -60.42 5.13 19.01
N LEU A 17 -59.23 4.53 19.19
CA LEU A 17 -58.67 3.37 18.46
C LEU A 17 -58.22 3.51 16.98
N VAL A 18 -56.90 3.72 16.83
CA VAL A 18 -55.94 2.87 16.06
C VAL A 18 -56.49 2.03 14.89
N LEU A 19 -56.09 2.36 13.64
CA LEU A 19 -55.34 1.46 12.72
C LEU A 19 -54.82 2.25 11.48
N ALA A 20 -53.99 1.61 10.64
CA ALA A 20 -53.25 2.17 9.47
C ALA A 20 -52.18 3.22 9.87
N LEU A 21 -50.87 2.93 9.93
CA LEU A 21 -49.96 2.26 8.97
C LEU A 21 -50.05 2.87 7.56
N LEU A 22 -49.07 3.70 7.15
CA LEU A 22 -47.71 3.36 6.67
C LEU A 22 -47.69 2.89 5.21
N ALA A 23 -47.40 3.82 4.30
CA ALA A 23 -47.12 3.56 2.89
C ALA A 23 -46.13 4.59 2.29
N MET A 24 -44.95 4.73 2.90
CA MET A 24 -43.75 5.22 2.21
C MET A 24 -42.89 4.02 1.82
N PRO A 25 -42.23 4.03 0.64
CA PRO A 25 -41.52 2.85 0.16
C PRO A 25 -40.34 2.52 1.08
N ALA A 26 -40.30 1.27 1.53
CA ALA A 26 -39.09 0.72 2.14
C ALA A 26 -37.94 0.82 1.12
N GLY A 27 -36.74 1.19 1.58
CA GLY A 27 -35.55 1.21 0.73
C GLY A 27 -35.37 -0.15 0.06
N HIS A 28 -35.25 -0.16 -1.28
CA HIS A 28 -35.36 -1.36 -2.12
C HIS A 28 -34.67 -2.58 -1.50
N ALA A 29 -35.48 -3.51 -0.98
CA ALA A 29 -35.00 -4.83 -0.61
C ALA A 29 -34.36 -5.46 -1.85
N GLN A 30 -33.12 -5.94 -1.72
CA GLN A 30 -32.39 -6.47 -2.87
C GLN A 30 -33.12 -7.71 -3.37
N SER A 31 -33.74 -7.62 -4.55
CA SER A 31 -34.54 -8.70 -5.11
C SER A 31 -33.65 -9.93 -5.34
N ILE A 32 -33.93 -11.00 -4.60
CA ILE A 32 -33.32 -12.31 -4.79
C ILE A 32 -33.46 -12.69 -6.28
N PRO A 33 -32.36 -13.07 -6.98
CA PRO A 33 -32.44 -13.49 -8.38
C PRO A 33 -33.44 -14.65 -8.56
N ASP A 34 -34.03 -14.73 -9.77
CA ASP A 34 -34.81 -15.92 -10.13
C ASP A 34 -33.93 -17.17 -10.05
N TYR A 35 -34.53 -18.29 -9.64
CA TYR A 35 -33.89 -19.59 -9.52
C TYR A 35 -33.69 -20.29 -10.87
N ALA A 36 -34.53 -20.00 -11.88
CA ALA A 36 -34.51 -20.74 -13.15
C ALA A 36 -33.13 -20.82 -13.85
N PRO A 37 -32.29 -19.76 -13.89
CA PRO A 37 -30.94 -19.83 -14.48
C PRO A 37 -29.98 -20.77 -13.73
N PHE A 38 -30.24 -21.05 -12.44
CA PHE A 38 -29.35 -21.84 -11.58
C PHE A 38 -29.78 -23.31 -11.47
N ALA A 39 -31.04 -23.62 -11.75
CA ALA A 39 -31.64 -24.94 -11.57
C ALA A 39 -30.92 -26.10 -12.30
N PRO A 40 -30.44 -25.96 -13.55
CA PRO A 40 -29.76 -27.06 -14.25
C PRO A 40 -28.43 -27.44 -13.59
N GLY A 41 -27.64 -26.43 -13.18
CA GLY A 41 -26.39 -26.66 -12.46
C GLY A 41 -26.63 -27.26 -11.07
N TRP A 42 -27.69 -26.84 -10.38
CA TRP A 42 -28.04 -27.43 -9.08
C TRP A 42 -28.41 -28.91 -9.17
N ALA A 43 -29.19 -29.32 -10.17
CA ALA A 43 -29.51 -30.73 -10.39
C ALA A 43 -28.24 -31.56 -10.61
N ALA A 44 -27.31 -31.09 -11.46
CA ALA A 44 -26.02 -31.74 -11.67
C ALA A 44 -25.17 -31.80 -10.38
N TYR A 45 -25.22 -30.76 -9.53
CA TYR A 45 -24.51 -30.72 -8.25
C TYR A 45 -25.10 -31.75 -7.25
N GLN A 46 -26.43 -31.86 -7.17
CA GLN A 46 -27.10 -32.86 -6.33
C GLN A 46 -26.79 -34.30 -6.77
N GLU A 47 -26.64 -34.53 -8.07
CA GLU A 47 -26.16 -35.80 -8.67
C GLU A 47 -24.64 -36.05 -8.50
N ARG A 48 -23.93 -35.18 -7.77
CA ARG A 48 -22.46 -35.17 -7.59
C ARG A 48 -21.65 -34.99 -8.89
N ARG A 49 -22.28 -34.54 -9.99
CA ARG A 49 -21.60 -34.17 -11.24
C ARG A 49 -21.05 -32.74 -11.15
N ILE A 50 -20.15 -32.50 -10.20
CA ILE A 50 -19.71 -31.16 -9.79
C ILE A 50 -19.12 -30.35 -10.96
N GLY A 51 -18.23 -30.95 -11.76
CA GLY A 51 -17.68 -30.28 -12.95
C GLY A 51 -18.74 -29.97 -14.03
N ASP A 52 -19.84 -30.73 -14.09
CA ASP A 52 -20.96 -30.44 -15.00
C ASP A 52 -21.81 -29.28 -14.49
N ALA A 53 -22.04 -29.22 -13.17
CA ALA A 53 -22.66 -28.07 -12.52
C ALA A 53 -21.87 -26.78 -12.80
N GLY A 54 -20.53 -26.85 -12.72
CA GLY A 54 -19.64 -25.74 -13.08
C GLY A 54 -19.83 -25.26 -14.52
N ARG A 55 -19.87 -26.17 -15.50
CA ARG A 55 -20.10 -25.81 -16.92
C ARG A 55 -21.51 -25.28 -17.18
N LEU A 56 -22.53 -25.78 -16.49
CA LEU A 56 -23.91 -25.30 -16.61
C LEU A 56 -24.09 -23.90 -16.00
N TRP A 57 -23.49 -23.62 -14.85
CA TRP A 57 -23.49 -22.28 -14.26
C TRP A 57 -22.61 -21.28 -15.04
N GLU A 58 -21.52 -21.74 -15.67
CA GLU A 58 -20.75 -20.93 -16.63
C GLU A 58 -21.62 -20.51 -17.83
N GLN A 59 -22.38 -21.44 -18.43
CA GLN A 59 -23.29 -21.15 -19.53
C GLN A 59 -24.41 -20.18 -19.12
N ALA A 60 -24.97 -20.35 -17.92
CA ALA A 60 -25.95 -19.41 -17.35
C ALA A 60 -25.33 -18.00 -17.15
N SER A 61 -24.06 -17.92 -16.75
CA SER A 61 -23.33 -16.65 -16.61
C SER A 61 -23.17 -15.95 -17.97
N VAL A 62 -22.73 -16.68 -19.00
CA VAL A 62 -22.57 -16.15 -20.37
C VAL A 62 -23.90 -15.62 -20.92
N GLY A 63 -24.99 -16.38 -20.79
CA GLY A 63 -26.30 -15.97 -21.29
C GLY A 63 -26.84 -14.70 -20.61
N ALA A 64 -26.66 -14.61 -19.29
CA ALA A 64 -27.12 -13.48 -18.48
C ALA A 64 -26.25 -12.22 -18.60
N GLU A 65 -25.10 -12.27 -19.27
CA GLU A 65 -24.22 -11.10 -19.46
C GLU A 65 -24.74 -10.12 -20.53
N SER A 66 -25.73 -10.55 -21.33
CA SER A 66 -26.25 -9.83 -22.51
C SER A 66 -27.04 -8.55 -22.23
N ALA A 67 -27.53 -8.33 -21.00
CA ALA A 67 -28.28 -7.14 -20.61
C ALA A 67 -27.80 -6.57 -19.25
N PRO A 68 -27.85 -5.23 -19.02
CA PRO A 68 -27.42 -4.62 -17.76
C PRO A 68 -28.15 -5.17 -16.52
N ASP A 69 -29.46 -5.38 -16.63
CA ASP A 69 -30.30 -5.81 -15.50
C ASP A 69 -29.99 -7.25 -15.06
N THR A 70 -29.50 -8.10 -15.96
CA THR A 70 -29.15 -9.49 -15.69
C THR A 70 -27.70 -9.69 -15.22
N LEU A 71 -26.87 -8.63 -15.16
CA LEU A 71 -25.46 -8.72 -14.71
C LEU A 71 -25.31 -9.32 -13.30
N ARG A 72 -26.29 -9.15 -12.40
CA ARG A 72 -26.28 -9.78 -11.07
C ARG A 72 -26.53 -11.29 -11.11
N VAL A 73 -27.35 -11.76 -12.06
CA VAL A 73 -27.54 -13.18 -12.35
C VAL A 73 -26.24 -13.74 -12.93
N ALA A 74 -25.63 -13.03 -13.89
CA ALA A 74 -24.36 -13.41 -14.51
C ALA A 74 -23.22 -13.53 -13.48
N ALA A 75 -23.11 -12.58 -12.55
CA ALA A 75 -22.09 -12.56 -11.50
C ALA A 75 -22.25 -13.71 -10.50
N LEU A 76 -23.47 -13.96 -10.01
CA LEU A 76 -23.75 -15.08 -9.11
C LEU A 76 -23.52 -16.42 -9.80
N ALA A 77 -23.89 -16.55 -11.08
CA ALA A 77 -23.66 -17.75 -11.88
C ALA A 77 -22.16 -18.01 -12.09
N ALA A 78 -21.34 -16.97 -12.29
CA ALA A 78 -19.89 -17.10 -12.35
C ALA A 78 -19.26 -17.49 -11.01
N VAL A 79 -19.78 -17.02 -9.86
CA VAL A 79 -19.33 -17.49 -8.54
C VAL A 79 -19.63 -18.98 -8.36
N LEU A 80 -20.86 -19.41 -8.67
CA LEU A 80 -21.27 -20.81 -8.57
C LEU A 80 -20.47 -21.70 -9.52
N ALA A 81 -20.16 -21.22 -10.72
CA ALA A 81 -19.28 -21.90 -11.66
C ALA A 81 -17.86 -22.04 -11.10
N ALA A 82 -17.26 -20.96 -10.60
CA ALA A 82 -15.93 -20.98 -9.99
C ALA A 82 -15.86 -21.91 -8.77
N PHE A 83 -16.87 -21.87 -7.91
CA PHE A 83 -17.01 -22.73 -6.73
C PHE A 83 -17.11 -24.22 -7.07
N ALA A 84 -17.92 -24.56 -8.07
CA ALA A 84 -18.01 -25.94 -8.55
C ALA A 84 -16.68 -26.41 -9.17
N MET A 85 -16.04 -25.58 -10.00
CA MET A 85 -14.76 -25.92 -10.61
C MET A 85 -13.64 -26.09 -9.57
N ASP A 86 -13.61 -25.27 -8.52
CA ASP A 86 -12.71 -25.42 -7.37
C ASP A 86 -12.86 -26.80 -6.71
N ARG A 87 -14.11 -27.22 -6.48
CA ARG A 87 -14.46 -28.53 -5.87
C ARG A 87 -14.29 -29.73 -6.81
N SER A 88 -14.12 -29.52 -8.10
CA SER A 88 -13.64 -30.54 -9.04
C SER A 88 -12.14 -30.41 -9.39
N HIS A 89 -11.41 -29.50 -8.73
CA HIS A 89 -10.01 -29.19 -9.01
C HIS A 89 -9.72 -28.82 -10.48
N ASP A 90 -10.68 -28.19 -11.16
CA ASP A 90 -10.54 -27.69 -12.53
C ASP A 90 -9.86 -26.31 -12.51
N ALA A 91 -8.72 -26.19 -13.20
CA ALA A 91 -7.92 -24.96 -13.28
C ALA A 91 -8.71 -23.72 -13.75
N ARG A 92 -9.82 -23.91 -14.47
CA ARG A 92 -10.73 -22.84 -14.96
C ARG A 92 -11.43 -22.11 -13.82
N ALA A 93 -11.43 -22.64 -12.59
CA ALA A 93 -11.98 -21.99 -11.41
C ALA A 93 -11.41 -20.58 -11.19
N ALA A 94 -10.10 -20.38 -11.43
CA ALA A 94 -9.44 -19.08 -11.26
C ALA A 94 -9.94 -18.04 -12.28
N ASP A 95 -10.07 -18.41 -13.55
CA ASP A 95 -10.55 -17.50 -14.59
C ASP A 95 -12.05 -17.19 -14.43
N LEU A 96 -12.85 -18.19 -14.00
CA LEU A 96 -14.26 -18.00 -13.64
C LEU A 96 -14.43 -17.07 -12.43
N TRP A 97 -13.54 -17.15 -11.44
CA TRP A 97 -13.53 -16.24 -10.29
C TRP A 97 -13.18 -14.79 -10.69
N THR A 98 -12.20 -14.62 -11.57
CA THR A 98 -11.89 -13.32 -12.18
C THR A 98 -13.09 -12.77 -12.97
N ARG A 99 -13.78 -13.62 -13.75
CA ARG A 99 -15.01 -13.24 -14.46
C ARG A 99 -16.11 -12.80 -13.49
N ALA A 100 -16.36 -13.57 -12.43
CA ALA A 100 -17.36 -13.27 -11.40
C ALA A 100 -17.11 -11.90 -10.76
N THR A 101 -15.85 -11.62 -10.42
CA THR A 101 -15.43 -10.35 -9.81
C THR A 101 -15.68 -9.17 -10.76
N ASN A 102 -15.31 -9.31 -12.04
CA ASN A 102 -15.53 -8.28 -13.05
C ASN A 102 -17.02 -8.03 -13.36
N LEU A 103 -17.84 -9.08 -13.37
CA LEU A 103 -19.30 -8.96 -13.50
C LEU A 103 -19.92 -8.26 -12.29
N TYR A 104 -19.43 -8.52 -11.08
CA TYR A 104 -19.87 -7.80 -9.88
C TYR A 104 -19.57 -6.30 -9.91
N VAL A 105 -18.36 -5.92 -10.30
CA VAL A 105 -17.97 -4.51 -10.47
C VAL A 105 -18.89 -3.83 -11.49
N ARG A 106 -19.15 -4.46 -12.64
CA ARG A 106 -20.10 -3.96 -13.67
C ARG A 106 -21.55 -3.87 -13.15
N ALA A 107 -21.94 -4.70 -12.20
CA ALA A 107 -23.25 -4.66 -11.55
C ALA A 107 -23.36 -3.68 -10.36
N GLY A 108 -22.32 -2.87 -10.10
CA GLY A 108 -22.25 -1.91 -8.98
C GLY A 108 -22.14 -2.55 -7.60
N GLN A 109 -21.67 -3.80 -7.53
CA GLN A 109 -21.70 -4.65 -6.32
C GLN A 109 -20.35 -5.37 -6.12
N SER A 110 -20.26 -6.19 -5.07
CA SER A 110 -19.16 -7.13 -4.87
C SER A 110 -19.71 -8.46 -4.36
N TRP A 111 -18.99 -9.56 -4.61
CA TRP A 111 -19.35 -10.87 -4.06
C TRP A 111 -19.46 -10.80 -2.53
N SER A 112 -18.49 -10.20 -1.84
CA SER A 112 -18.52 -10.03 -0.38
C SER A 112 -19.81 -9.34 0.11
N ARG A 113 -20.28 -8.27 -0.56
CA ARG A 113 -21.53 -7.59 -0.17
C ARG A 113 -22.77 -8.45 -0.46
N GLN A 114 -22.83 -9.15 -1.60
CA GLN A 114 -23.96 -10.05 -1.89
C GLN A 114 -23.95 -11.27 -0.96
N ARG A 115 -22.78 -11.85 -0.66
CA ARG A 115 -22.59 -12.96 0.27
C ARG A 115 -23.12 -12.61 1.65
N SER A 116 -22.77 -11.45 2.20
CA SER A 116 -23.32 -10.97 3.48
C SER A 116 -24.84 -10.81 3.46
N ALA A 117 -25.42 -10.32 2.35
CA ALA A 117 -26.87 -10.21 2.19
C ALA A 117 -27.55 -11.60 2.13
N LEU A 118 -26.99 -12.52 1.34
CA LEU A 118 -27.45 -13.91 1.21
C LEU A 118 -27.33 -14.67 2.55
N SER A 119 -26.25 -14.48 3.31
CA SER A 119 -26.09 -15.05 4.66
C SER A 119 -27.18 -14.53 5.60
N ALA A 120 -27.49 -13.24 5.56
CA ALA A 120 -28.60 -12.67 6.34
C ALA A 120 -29.98 -13.15 5.86
N GLU A 121 -30.13 -13.60 4.62
CA GLU A 121 -31.38 -14.18 4.08
C GLU A 121 -31.53 -15.66 4.41
N VAL A 122 -30.47 -16.45 4.26
CA VAL A 122 -30.42 -17.86 4.68
C VAL A 122 -30.59 -17.98 6.20
N ALA A 123 -29.97 -17.09 7.00
CA ALA A 123 -30.20 -17.04 8.44
C ALA A 123 -31.66 -16.72 8.79
N ARG A 124 -32.27 -15.71 8.15
CA ARG A 124 -33.69 -15.37 8.33
C ARG A 124 -34.61 -16.52 7.93
N ALA A 125 -34.32 -17.21 6.82
CA ALA A 125 -35.07 -18.37 6.35
C ALA A 125 -34.97 -19.55 7.34
N ARG A 126 -33.76 -19.86 7.83
CA ARG A 126 -33.53 -20.88 8.88
C ARG A 126 -34.31 -20.54 10.16
N SER A 127 -34.31 -19.29 10.63
CA SER A 127 -35.10 -18.87 11.81
C SER A 127 -36.62 -18.87 11.59
N ALA A 128 -37.08 -18.53 10.38
CA ALA A 128 -38.50 -18.57 10.04
C ALA A 128 -39.03 -20.01 9.98
N GLY A 129 -38.25 -20.95 9.43
CA GLY A 129 -38.55 -22.38 9.46
C GLY A 129 -38.63 -22.93 10.89
N ALA A 130 -37.70 -22.56 11.76
CA ALA A 130 -37.72 -22.92 13.17
C ALA A 130 -38.93 -22.34 13.96
N SER A 131 -39.59 -21.32 13.41
CA SER A 131 -40.80 -20.71 13.99
C SER A 131 -42.11 -21.32 13.49
N GLN A 132 -42.10 -22.16 12.44
CA GLN A 132 -43.30 -22.74 11.82
C GLN A 132 -43.75 -24.06 12.49
N MET A 133 -44.04 -23.99 13.80
CA MET A 133 -44.86 -24.98 14.52
C MET A 133 -46.28 -24.49 14.81
N ALA A 134 -46.78 -23.53 14.02
CA ALA A 134 -48.16 -23.04 14.05
C ALA A 134 -48.88 -23.37 12.73
N PRO A 135 -50.13 -23.87 12.72
CA PRO A 135 -50.83 -24.23 11.49
C PRO A 135 -51.39 -22.99 10.78
N GLY A 136 -51.21 -22.88 9.46
CA GLY A 136 -52.02 -21.96 8.64
C GLY A 136 -51.38 -21.49 7.33
N VAL A 137 -50.12 -21.06 7.34
CA VAL A 137 -49.48 -20.41 6.18
C VAL A 137 -48.03 -20.86 6.00
N PRO A 138 -47.71 -21.65 4.94
CA PRO A 138 -46.33 -21.95 4.59
C PRO A 138 -45.71 -20.79 3.79
N ALA A 139 -44.95 -19.93 4.46
CA ALA A 139 -44.04 -19.02 3.78
C ALA A 139 -42.84 -19.82 3.23
N ALA A 140 -43.06 -20.49 2.09
CA ALA A 140 -42.10 -21.42 1.50
C ALA A 140 -40.80 -20.70 1.11
N VAL A 141 -39.67 -21.17 1.64
CA VAL A 141 -38.36 -20.56 1.39
C VAL A 141 -38.07 -20.55 -0.12
N PRO A 142 -37.71 -19.38 -0.71
CA PRO A 142 -37.41 -19.26 -2.14
C PRO A 142 -36.45 -20.34 -2.64
N PRO A 143 -36.69 -20.96 -3.81
CA PRO A 143 -35.88 -22.08 -4.30
C PRO A 143 -34.37 -21.76 -4.37
N LEU A 144 -33.99 -20.54 -4.76
CA LEU A 144 -32.60 -20.09 -4.78
C LEU A 144 -31.99 -20.02 -3.37
N LEU A 145 -32.73 -19.53 -2.36
CA LEU A 145 -32.22 -19.52 -0.98
C LEU A 145 -32.07 -20.94 -0.40
N ARG A 146 -32.91 -21.90 -0.80
CA ARG A 146 -32.72 -23.33 -0.45
C ARG A 146 -31.46 -23.90 -1.10
N MET A 147 -31.28 -23.70 -2.42
CA MET A 147 -30.06 -24.09 -3.13
C MET A 147 -28.80 -23.53 -2.46
N LEU A 148 -28.79 -22.24 -2.13
CA LEU A 148 -27.63 -21.58 -1.52
C LEU A 148 -27.40 -22.05 -0.07
N ALA A 149 -28.46 -22.34 0.70
CA ALA A 149 -28.34 -22.92 2.04
C ALA A 149 -27.77 -24.35 2.02
N ASP A 150 -28.22 -25.20 1.09
CA ASP A 150 -27.69 -26.55 0.90
C ASP A 150 -26.21 -26.54 0.46
N LEU A 151 -25.83 -25.64 -0.45
CA LEU A 151 -24.43 -25.45 -0.89
C LEU A 151 -23.53 -24.91 0.24
N ASP A 152 -24.08 -24.09 1.13
CA ASP A 152 -23.40 -23.60 2.33
C ASP A 152 -23.21 -24.69 3.40
N GLU A 153 -24.23 -25.51 3.62
CA GLU A 153 -24.22 -26.57 4.63
C GLU A 153 -23.31 -27.75 4.24
N ARG A 154 -23.26 -28.09 2.94
CA ARG A 154 -22.42 -29.17 2.41
C ARG A 154 -20.98 -28.74 2.16
N ASP A 155 -20.80 -27.53 1.62
CA ASP A 155 -19.57 -27.10 0.96
C ASP A 155 -19.12 -25.67 1.32
N HIS A 156 -19.81 -24.98 2.22
CA HIS A 156 -19.45 -23.66 2.76
C HIS A 156 -19.37 -22.53 1.71
N LEU A 157 -20.31 -22.53 0.77
CA LEU A 157 -20.46 -21.47 -0.24
C LEU A 157 -20.50 -20.05 0.37
N LEU A 158 -21.12 -19.83 1.52
CA LEU A 158 -21.21 -18.49 2.12
C LEU A 158 -19.97 -18.10 2.95
N SER A 159 -18.95 -18.96 3.01
CA SER A 159 -17.57 -18.59 3.39
C SER A 159 -16.58 -18.61 2.23
N TYR A 160 -17.01 -18.92 1.00
CA TYR A 160 -16.14 -18.95 -0.18
C TYR A 160 -15.67 -17.53 -0.55
N ASP A 161 -14.35 -17.33 -0.67
CA ASP A 161 -13.70 -16.07 -1.08
C ASP A 161 -12.74 -16.26 -2.28
N GLY A 162 -12.84 -17.40 -2.96
CA GLY A 162 -12.08 -17.72 -4.19
C GLY A 162 -11.50 -19.13 -4.18
N PRO A 163 -11.02 -19.61 -5.34
CA PRO A 163 -10.56 -20.99 -5.50
C PRO A 163 -9.22 -21.26 -4.81
N HIS A 164 -9.05 -22.50 -4.35
CA HIS A 164 -7.87 -23.02 -3.69
C HIS A 164 -6.85 -23.45 -4.75
N VAL A 165 -5.70 -22.77 -4.80
CA VAL A 165 -4.66 -23.07 -5.80
C VAL A 165 -3.99 -24.41 -5.48
N ALA A 166 -4.43 -25.47 -6.17
CA ALA A 166 -3.74 -26.76 -6.18
C ALA A 166 -2.39 -26.65 -6.93
N PRO A 167 -1.32 -27.31 -6.45
CA PRO A 167 0.00 -27.21 -7.07
C PRO A 167 0.19 -28.13 -8.29
N ASP A 168 0.50 -27.49 -9.42
CA ASP A 168 1.19 -27.99 -10.64
C ASP A 168 0.42 -28.86 -11.66
N ALA A 169 0.41 -28.37 -12.91
CA ALA A 169 0.29 -29.14 -14.16
C ALA A 169 0.54 -28.25 -15.42
N SER A 170 1.80 -28.01 -15.78
CA SER A 170 2.30 -27.71 -17.13
C SER A 170 1.68 -26.59 -18.02
N LEU A 171 2.54 -25.62 -18.37
CA LEU A 171 2.64 -24.85 -19.63
C LEU A 171 1.57 -23.78 -20.03
N ALA A 172 2.11 -22.55 -20.13
CA ALA A 172 1.66 -21.39 -20.91
C ALA A 172 0.40 -20.60 -20.47
N PRO A 173 0.29 -19.31 -20.85
CA PRO A 173 1.32 -18.32 -21.20
C PRO A 173 1.56 -17.33 -20.03
N ALA A 174 2.36 -16.28 -20.26
CA ALA A 174 2.70 -15.30 -19.22
C ALA A 174 1.48 -14.49 -18.73
N ARG A 175 0.97 -14.81 -17.53
CA ARG A 175 0.17 -13.86 -16.73
C ARG A 175 1.11 -12.75 -16.24
N THR A 176 0.87 -11.51 -16.67
CA THR A 176 1.68 -10.36 -16.27
C THR A 176 1.60 -10.15 -14.76
N ALA A 177 2.71 -10.35 -14.06
CA ALA A 177 2.78 -10.00 -12.64
C ALA A 177 2.75 -8.47 -12.51
N VAL A 178 1.74 -7.93 -11.82
CA VAL A 178 1.77 -6.56 -11.30
C VAL A 178 2.62 -6.57 -10.03
N GLY A 179 3.94 -6.70 -10.21
CA GLY A 179 4.88 -6.64 -9.09
C GLY A 179 5.03 -5.22 -8.55
N ILE A 180 5.43 -5.14 -7.29
CA ILE A 180 5.36 -3.91 -6.48
C ILE A 180 6.58 -3.02 -6.78
N GLY A 181 6.58 -2.40 -7.96
CA GLY A 181 7.63 -1.50 -8.45
C GLY A 181 7.23 -0.62 -9.63
N VAL A 182 5.92 -0.45 -9.87
CA VAL A 182 5.42 0.27 -11.06
C VAL A 182 5.69 1.78 -10.96
N GLY A 183 6.39 2.33 -11.94
CA GLY A 183 6.38 3.76 -12.28
C GLY A 183 7.62 4.59 -11.91
N TYR A 184 8.60 4.02 -11.19
CA TYR A 184 9.69 4.80 -10.56
C TYR A 184 10.47 5.75 -11.50
N LEU A 185 10.71 5.36 -12.76
CA LEU A 185 11.55 6.10 -13.69
C LEU A 185 11.02 5.97 -15.12
N GLY A 186 10.44 7.04 -15.66
CA GLY A 186 9.86 7.07 -17.00
C GLY A 186 10.89 6.83 -18.12
N GLY A 187 10.50 6.02 -19.10
CA GLY A 187 11.31 5.74 -20.29
C GLY A 187 11.40 6.96 -21.21
N GLY A 188 12.48 7.73 -21.10
CA GLY A 188 12.75 8.86 -22.00
C GLY A 188 12.96 8.39 -23.45
N GLY A 189 12.12 8.88 -24.37
CA GLY A 189 12.17 8.49 -25.78
C GLY A 189 13.46 8.96 -26.46
N ALA A 190 14.37 8.03 -26.76
CA ALA A 190 15.57 8.30 -27.53
C ALA A 190 15.25 8.31 -29.04
N ILE A 191 15.49 9.43 -29.71
CA ILE A 191 15.31 9.55 -31.17
C ILE A 191 16.49 8.88 -31.88
N ALA A 192 16.26 7.71 -32.46
CA ALA A 192 17.15 7.06 -33.43
C ALA A 192 16.38 6.85 -34.76
N ARG A 193 17.05 7.02 -35.90
CA ARG A 193 16.44 6.91 -37.24
C ARG A 193 16.74 5.56 -37.89
N ASN A 194 15.85 5.14 -38.80
CA ASN A 194 15.95 4.00 -39.74
C ASN A 194 15.95 2.63 -39.03
N ASP A 195 14.88 1.83 -39.14
CA ASP A 195 14.59 1.05 -40.35
C ASP A 195 13.06 0.83 -40.59
N PRO A 196 12.61 0.35 -41.77
CA PRO A 196 11.18 0.32 -42.13
C PRO A 196 10.47 -1.00 -41.76
N GLY A 197 9.35 -0.91 -41.02
CA GLY A 197 8.63 -2.09 -40.52
C GLY A 197 7.14 -1.88 -40.18
N GLY A 198 6.32 -1.53 -41.18
CA GLY A 198 4.86 -1.74 -41.21
C GLY A 198 4.04 -1.51 -39.93
N SER A 199 3.73 -0.24 -39.60
CA SER A 199 2.67 0.07 -38.62
C SER A 199 1.29 0.01 -39.28
N VAL A 200 0.36 -0.73 -38.66
CA VAL A 200 -1.08 -0.71 -38.97
C VAL A 200 -1.79 0.11 -37.88
N TYR A 201 -2.96 0.69 -38.20
CA TYR A 201 -3.76 1.58 -37.35
C TYR A 201 -3.27 3.04 -37.23
N SER A 202 -2.87 3.62 -38.35
CA SER A 202 -3.24 5.02 -38.61
C SER A 202 -4.70 5.09 -39.07
N ASN A 203 -5.57 5.84 -38.37
CA ASN A 203 -6.71 6.63 -38.88
C ASN A 203 -7.74 6.93 -37.78
N LEU A 204 -7.68 8.13 -37.19
CA LEU A 204 -8.83 8.98 -36.78
C LEU A 204 -8.31 10.22 -36.01
N ALA A 205 -7.71 11.17 -36.74
CA ALA A 205 -7.23 12.44 -36.17
C ALA A 205 -7.45 13.59 -37.15
N SER A 206 -8.64 14.19 -37.12
CA SER A 206 -9.02 15.46 -37.75
C SER A 206 -10.34 15.90 -37.11
N SER A 207 -10.57 17.15 -36.71
CA SER A 207 -9.90 18.41 -37.08
C SER A 207 -9.53 19.28 -35.86
N VAL A 208 -8.81 20.39 -36.11
CA VAL A 208 -8.29 21.31 -35.08
C VAL A 208 -9.20 22.55 -34.93
N GLY A 209 -9.42 22.99 -33.68
CA GLY A 209 -9.99 24.30 -33.34
C GLY A 209 -9.16 24.96 -32.22
N GLY A 210 -8.94 26.27 -32.33
CA GLY A 210 -8.06 27.04 -31.43
C GLY A 210 -8.66 27.36 -30.04
N PRO A 211 -7.86 27.92 -29.12
CA PRO A 211 -8.24 28.13 -27.73
C PRO A 211 -9.23 29.29 -27.53
N ALA A 212 -10.21 29.08 -26.65
CA ALA A 212 -11.10 30.13 -26.12
C ALA A 212 -10.89 30.29 -24.60
N ALA A 213 -10.98 31.51 -24.10
CA ALA A 213 -10.68 31.82 -22.69
C ALA A 213 -11.81 31.38 -21.74
N VAL A 214 -11.42 30.84 -20.57
CA VAL A 214 -12.35 30.44 -19.50
C VAL A 214 -12.63 31.64 -18.57
N PRO A 215 -13.88 32.06 -18.36
CA PRO A 215 -14.22 33.13 -17.41
C PRO A 215 -14.05 32.69 -15.95
N ARG A 216 -13.70 33.64 -15.07
CA ARG A 216 -13.80 33.44 -13.61
C ARG A 216 -15.27 33.27 -13.21
N VAL A 217 -15.60 32.19 -12.53
CA VAL A 217 -16.84 32.06 -11.75
C VAL A 217 -16.57 32.57 -10.32
N GLN A 218 -17.44 33.44 -9.81
CA GLN A 218 -17.37 33.93 -8.44
C GLN A 218 -18.10 32.96 -7.49
N ALA A 219 -17.53 32.69 -6.32
CA ALA A 219 -18.22 31.95 -5.26
C ALA A 219 -19.24 32.86 -4.55
N PRO A 220 -20.48 32.39 -4.28
CA PRO A 220 -21.45 33.16 -3.52
C PRO A 220 -21.10 33.19 -2.02
N VAL A 221 -21.38 34.32 -1.38
CA VAL A 221 -21.16 34.53 0.06
C VAL A 221 -22.27 33.86 0.87
N ALA A 222 -21.91 33.15 1.95
CA ALA A 222 -22.85 32.58 2.90
C ALA A 222 -22.92 33.42 4.19
N THR A 223 -24.13 33.74 4.63
CA THR A 223 -24.42 34.48 5.88
C THR A 223 -24.81 33.53 7.03
N ASN A 224 -24.47 33.90 8.26
CA ASN A 224 -24.60 33.03 9.44
C ASN A 224 -25.97 33.09 10.16
N ALA A 225 -26.19 32.04 10.98
CA ALA A 225 -27.13 31.93 12.13
C ALA A 225 -28.63 31.65 11.85
N PRO A 226 -29.37 31.02 12.79
CA PRO A 226 -28.92 29.95 13.71
C PRO A 226 -29.93 28.80 13.95
N SER A 227 -29.41 27.69 14.51
CA SER A 227 -30.08 26.70 15.39
C SER A 227 -31.25 25.83 14.87
N GLY A 228 -31.15 24.52 15.10
CA GLY A 228 -32.23 23.53 14.96
C GLY A 228 -31.70 22.11 15.16
N GLN A 229 -31.93 21.52 16.33
CA GLN A 229 -31.42 20.18 16.67
C GLN A 229 -32.37 19.06 16.18
N ASN A 230 -31.79 18.01 15.60
CA ASN A 230 -32.29 16.64 15.66
C ASN A 230 -31.16 15.67 15.29
N ALA A 231 -30.92 14.65 16.11
CA ALA A 231 -29.76 13.75 15.97
C ALA A 231 -30.17 12.37 15.45
N SER A 232 -29.32 11.80 14.59
CA SER A 232 -29.36 10.39 14.17
C SER A 232 -27.94 9.82 14.26
N PRO A 233 -27.73 8.64 14.87
CA PRO A 233 -26.38 8.15 15.16
C PRO A 233 -25.72 7.50 13.93
N GLY A 234 -24.70 8.15 13.36
CA GLY A 234 -23.95 7.57 12.23
C GLY A 234 -23.01 8.55 11.52
N GLY A 235 -21.92 8.94 12.18
CA GLY A 235 -20.83 9.72 11.54
C GLY A 235 -19.82 10.32 12.52
N ASP A 236 -20.28 10.73 13.71
CA ASP A 236 -19.50 11.59 14.60
C ASP A 236 -18.25 10.94 15.22
N GLY A 237 -18.17 9.60 15.25
CA GLY A 237 -17.06 8.88 15.89
C GLY A 237 -15.68 9.15 15.28
N GLU A 238 -15.61 9.28 13.95
CA GLU A 238 -14.33 9.46 13.26
C GLU A 238 -13.84 10.91 13.33
N ALA A 239 -14.75 11.88 13.16
CA ALA A 239 -14.46 13.29 13.43
C ALA A 239 -14.12 13.53 14.91
N ALA A 240 -14.75 12.81 15.84
CA ALA A 240 -14.43 12.85 17.25
C ALA A 240 -13.04 12.29 17.56
N LEU A 241 -12.56 11.24 16.87
CA LEU A 241 -11.20 10.73 17.06
C LEU A 241 -10.14 11.77 16.69
N TYR A 242 -10.22 12.39 15.51
CA TYR A 242 -9.29 13.44 15.10
C TYR A 242 -9.44 14.73 15.93
N GLN A 243 -10.66 15.15 16.29
CA GLN A 243 -10.85 16.28 17.20
C GLN A 243 -10.43 15.97 18.64
N THR A 244 -10.42 14.71 19.08
CA THR A 244 -9.88 14.33 20.39
C THR A 244 -8.36 14.34 20.35
N ALA A 245 -7.73 13.87 19.28
CA ALA A 245 -6.28 14.06 19.07
C ALA A 245 -5.90 15.56 19.11
N ALA A 246 -6.67 16.43 18.43
CA ALA A 246 -6.45 17.88 18.45
C ALA A 246 -6.81 18.59 19.77
N ARG A 247 -7.68 18.01 20.61
CA ARG A 247 -8.01 18.54 21.95
C ARG A 247 -7.12 17.99 23.07
N ASN A 248 -6.48 16.83 22.86
CA ASN A 248 -5.53 16.22 23.80
C ASN A 248 -4.19 16.98 23.88
N ASP A 249 -4.00 18.03 23.08
CA ASP A 249 -2.92 19.04 23.18
C ASP A 249 -2.97 19.87 24.49
N ARG A 250 -3.77 19.43 25.48
CA ARG A 250 -3.81 19.94 26.87
C ARG A 250 -3.74 18.84 27.95
N SER A 251 -3.50 17.58 27.59
CA SER A 251 -3.37 16.48 28.56
C SER A 251 -2.50 15.33 28.03
N ASP A 252 -1.19 15.44 28.22
CA ASP A 252 -0.21 14.35 28.31
C ASP A 252 -0.36 13.16 27.35
N ALA A 253 -0.66 13.42 26.08
CA ALA A 253 -0.33 12.49 25.01
C ALA A 253 1.18 12.19 25.08
N VAL A 254 1.55 10.90 25.04
CA VAL A 254 2.89 10.41 25.40
C VAL A 254 3.99 11.21 24.69
N ARG A 255 4.61 12.12 25.42
CA ARG A 255 5.59 13.06 24.90
C ARG A 255 6.87 12.28 24.63
N MET A 256 7.07 11.86 23.38
CA MET A 256 8.31 11.19 22.98
C MET A 256 9.48 12.08 23.39
N PRO A 257 10.41 11.61 24.26
CA PRO A 257 11.49 12.43 24.77
C PRO A 257 12.40 12.84 23.60
N SER A 258 13.02 14.03 23.67
CA SER A 258 13.89 14.54 22.60
C SER A 258 14.85 13.47 22.14
N THR A 259 14.68 13.00 20.91
CA THR A 259 15.51 11.94 20.36
C THR A 259 16.76 12.47 19.68
N CYS A 260 16.83 13.78 19.40
CA CYS A 260 18.07 14.47 19.08
C CYS A 260 18.88 14.78 20.35
N ASP A 261 20.21 14.76 20.21
CA ASP A 261 21.12 15.18 21.29
C ASP A 261 21.16 16.72 21.38
N ALA A 262 21.59 17.25 22.53
CA ALA A 262 21.64 18.68 22.81
C ALA A 262 22.83 19.37 22.12
N GLY A 263 22.67 19.64 20.82
CA GLY A 263 23.72 20.16 19.94
C GLY A 263 24.23 19.08 18.98
N ALA A 264 25.07 19.48 18.02
CA ALA A 264 25.55 18.57 16.98
C ALA A 264 26.46 17.46 17.54
N SER A 265 26.16 16.21 17.20
CA SER A 265 27.02 15.05 17.45
C SER A 265 28.30 15.13 16.60
N ALA A 266 29.42 14.62 17.11
CA ALA A 266 30.66 14.59 16.34
C ALA A 266 30.55 13.67 15.11
N LEU A 267 30.83 14.23 13.92
CA LEU A 267 30.85 13.51 12.65
C LEU A 267 31.86 12.33 12.71
N PRO A 268 31.44 11.05 12.53
CA PRO A 268 32.32 9.91 12.74
C PRO A 268 33.48 9.87 11.73
N ALA A 269 34.67 9.51 12.19
CA ALA A 269 35.91 9.67 11.45
C ALA A 269 36.12 8.65 10.30
N GLY A 270 37.10 8.94 9.43
CA GLY A 270 37.57 8.00 8.40
C GLY A 270 36.54 7.77 7.30
N ALA A 271 36.26 6.50 6.99
CA ALA A 271 35.33 6.13 5.92
C ALA A 271 33.91 6.68 6.14
N TRP A 272 33.45 6.79 7.39
CA TRP A 272 32.18 7.45 7.71
C TRP A 272 32.18 8.92 7.28
N GLN A 273 33.20 9.69 7.64
CA GLN A 273 33.31 11.10 7.26
C GLN A 273 33.28 11.28 5.73
N ALA A 274 33.93 10.38 4.99
CA ALA A 274 33.94 10.40 3.53
C ALA A 274 32.55 10.15 2.93
N VAL A 275 31.86 9.06 3.31
CA VAL A 275 30.52 8.75 2.78
C VAL A 275 29.47 9.77 3.22
N THR A 276 29.58 10.33 4.43
CA THR A 276 28.63 11.33 4.95
C THR A 276 28.76 12.66 4.21
N LYS A 277 29.98 13.16 3.99
CA LYS A 277 30.22 14.40 3.23
C LYS A 277 29.82 14.24 1.75
N SER A 278 30.16 13.09 1.15
CA SER A 278 29.72 12.74 -0.20
C SER A 278 28.19 12.71 -0.28
N ALA A 279 27.51 12.02 0.63
CA ALA A 279 26.05 11.94 0.63
C ALA A 279 25.37 13.30 0.83
N TRP A 280 25.89 14.16 1.71
CA TRP A 280 25.36 15.52 1.88
C TRP A 280 25.50 16.38 0.62
N SER A 281 26.61 16.24 -0.13
CA SER A 281 26.80 16.97 -1.40
C SER A 281 25.71 16.66 -2.44
N TYR A 282 25.08 15.48 -2.39
CA TYR A 282 23.92 15.15 -3.22
C TYR A 282 22.76 16.13 -3.00
N PHE A 283 22.38 16.37 -1.74
CA PHE A 283 21.24 17.20 -1.38
C PHE A 283 21.49 18.67 -1.74
N VAL A 284 22.69 19.17 -1.47
CA VAL A 284 23.11 20.52 -1.87
C VAL A 284 23.06 20.69 -3.39
N ALA A 285 23.55 19.72 -4.16
CA ALA A 285 23.59 19.78 -5.62
C ALA A 285 22.23 19.55 -6.32
N ASN A 286 21.23 18.99 -5.63
CA ASN A 286 19.93 18.60 -6.22
C ASN A 286 18.70 19.28 -5.59
N ARG A 287 18.89 20.26 -4.69
CA ARG A 287 17.81 21.08 -4.11
C ARG A 287 17.06 21.88 -5.18
N GLN A 288 15.74 21.85 -5.12
CA GLN A 288 14.84 22.68 -5.91
C GLN A 288 14.49 23.97 -5.16
N PRO A 289 14.85 25.17 -5.67
CA PRO A 289 14.72 26.42 -4.91
C PRO A 289 13.29 26.81 -4.52
N ALA A 290 12.27 26.41 -5.30
CA ALA A 290 10.88 26.78 -5.05
C ALA A 290 10.25 26.00 -3.88
N THR A 291 10.54 24.70 -3.80
CA THR A 291 9.88 23.74 -2.89
C THR A 291 10.76 23.33 -1.71
N GLY A 292 12.09 23.47 -1.84
CA GLY A 292 13.06 22.84 -0.93
C GLY A 292 13.19 21.32 -1.12
N LEU A 293 12.40 20.69 -1.99
CA LEU A 293 12.52 19.27 -2.30
C LEU A 293 13.82 19.00 -3.07
N VAL A 294 14.27 17.75 -3.10
CA VAL A 294 15.53 17.35 -3.76
C VAL A 294 15.21 16.34 -4.87
N ASN A 295 15.92 16.38 -6.00
CA ASN A 295 15.70 15.43 -7.12
C ASN A 295 15.83 13.96 -6.67
N GLY A 296 14.97 13.05 -7.14
CA GLY A 296 15.01 11.62 -6.79
C GLY A 296 16.24 10.88 -7.34
N LYS A 297 16.77 11.32 -8.49
CA LYS A 297 18.14 11.01 -8.94
C LYS A 297 18.86 12.28 -9.38
N ARG A 298 20.19 12.22 -9.52
CA ARG A 298 20.99 13.29 -10.12
C ARG A 298 20.34 13.77 -11.43
N ALA A 299 19.99 15.06 -11.49
CA ALA A 299 19.30 15.71 -12.62
C ALA A 299 17.94 15.10 -13.06
N TYR A 300 17.30 14.27 -12.21
CA TYR A 300 15.98 13.68 -12.47
C TYR A 300 14.97 14.14 -11.39
N PRO A 301 14.11 15.14 -11.68
CA PRO A 301 13.39 15.89 -10.64
C PRO A 301 12.17 15.17 -10.06
N TYR A 302 11.81 14.00 -10.57
CA TYR A 302 10.65 13.26 -10.06
C TYR A 302 11.04 12.46 -8.81
N ILE A 303 10.15 12.46 -7.83
CA ILE A 303 10.37 11.96 -6.47
C ILE A 303 9.16 11.16 -5.98
N THR A 304 9.39 10.29 -5.00
CA THR A 304 8.36 9.55 -4.27
C THR A 304 7.98 10.19 -2.92
N ALA A 305 6.97 9.63 -2.24
CA ALA A 305 6.71 10.00 -0.85
C ALA A 305 7.87 9.59 0.08
N SER A 306 8.60 8.49 -0.22
CA SER A 306 9.82 8.11 0.51
C SER A 306 10.95 9.13 0.34
N ASP A 307 11.09 9.73 -0.85
CA ASP A 307 12.09 10.76 -1.14
C ASP A 307 11.83 12.09 -0.39
N ILE A 308 10.55 12.41 -0.12
CA ILE A 308 10.21 13.54 0.76
C ILE A 308 10.69 13.26 2.19
N ALA A 309 10.45 12.05 2.69
CA ALA A 309 10.95 11.63 4.00
C ALA A 309 12.49 11.62 4.06
N GLY A 310 13.17 11.11 3.02
CA GLY A 310 14.62 11.16 2.89
C GLY A 310 15.19 12.60 2.81
N THR A 311 14.41 13.55 2.28
CA THR A 311 14.76 14.98 2.32
C THR A 311 14.68 15.54 3.74
N LEU A 312 13.63 15.21 4.50
CA LEU A 312 13.53 15.57 5.92
C LEU A 312 14.69 14.94 6.72
N ALA A 313 14.96 13.65 6.50
CA ALA A 313 16.04 12.91 7.13
C ALA A 313 17.41 13.58 6.93
N ALA A 314 17.75 13.89 5.67
CA ALA A 314 19.01 14.53 5.32
C ALA A 314 19.17 15.91 6.00
N LEU A 315 18.11 16.69 6.11
CA LEU A 315 18.15 18.01 6.76
C LEU A 315 18.29 17.92 8.28
N VAL A 316 17.56 16.99 8.92
CA VAL A 316 17.73 16.71 10.36
C VAL A 316 19.16 16.26 10.65
N VAL A 317 19.68 15.30 9.87
CA VAL A 317 21.05 14.78 10.01
C VAL A 317 22.09 15.86 9.74
N ALA A 318 21.93 16.70 8.70
CA ALA A 318 22.90 17.72 8.35
C ALA A 318 23.09 18.75 9.47
N ASN A 319 22.02 19.14 10.17
CA ASN A 319 22.12 19.99 11.34
C ASN A 319 22.74 19.23 12.53
N GLN A 320 22.27 18.00 12.79
CA GLN A 320 22.74 17.15 13.89
C GLN A 320 24.19 16.68 13.77
N LEU A 321 24.81 16.71 12.58
CA LEU A 321 26.22 16.38 12.35
C LEU A 321 27.07 17.59 11.91
N GLY A 322 26.51 18.80 11.88
CA GLY A 322 27.23 20.03 11.50
C GLY A 322 27.74 20.02 10.05
N LEU A 323 26.98 19.45 9.11
CA LEU A 323 27.36 19.33 7.69
C LEU A 323 27.16 20.63 6.90
N GLY A 324 26.48 21.62 7.48
CA GLY A 324 26.31 22.98 6.95
C GLY A 324 25.81 23.93 8.05
N PRO A 325 25.62 25.23 7.75
CA PRO A 325 25.15 26.19 8.75
C PRO A 325 23.69 25.94 9.13
N ALA A 326 23.38 25.90 10.44
CA ALA A 326 22.01 25.78 10.93
C ALA A 326 21.08 26.87 10.36
N ALA A 327 21.60 28.09 10.21
CA ALA A 327 20.90 29.23 9.60
C ALA A 327 20.54 29.05 8.12
N GLU A 328 21.07 28.04 7.42
CA GLU A 328 20.69 27.67 6.06
C GLU A 328 19.81 26.40 6.05
N ILE A 329 20.09 25.45 6.95
CA ILE A 329 19.40 24.15 7.03
C ILE A 329 18.00 24.29 7.66
N GLU A 330 17.82 25.09 8.71
CA GLU A 330 16.51 25.24 9.37
C GLU A 330 15.47 25.98 8.52
N PRO A 331 15.79 27.07 7.77
CA PRO A 331 14.87 27.64 6.80
C PRO A 331 14.54 26.68 5.66
N TRP A 332 15.49 25.84 5.24
CA TRP A 332 15.26 24.80 4.24
C TRP A 332 14.31 23.69 4.77
N LEU A 333 14.51 23.22 6.00
CA LEU A 333 13.61 22.27 6.65
C LEU A 333 12.19 22.85 6.77
N ARG A 334 12.05 24.11 7.19
CA ARG A 334 10.76 24.81 7.23
C ARG A 334 10.12 24.95 5.84
N GLN A 335 10.91 25.16 4.79
CA GLN A 335 10.42 25.19 3.40
C GLN A 335 9.87 23.81 2.96
N VAL A 336 10.54 22.71 3.30
CA VAL A 336 10.07 21.35 2.98
C VAL A 336 8.78 21.01 3.73
N LEU A 337 8.67 21.38 5.01
CA LEU A 337 7.43 21.21 5.79
C LEU A 337 6.25 22.03 5.21
N ALA A 338 6.51 23.28 4.82
CA ALA A 338 5.50 24.12 4.16
C ALA A 338 5.02 23.51 2.83
N THR A 339 5.96 23.03 2.00
CA THR A 339 5.62 22.32 0.76
C THR A 339 4.81 21.07 1.05
N LEU A 340 5.23 20.21 2.00
CA LEU A 340 4.53 18.96 2.36
C LEU A 340 3.07 19.20 2.77
N ARG A 341 2.80 20.26 3.54
CA ARG A 341 1.44 20.70 3.92
C ARG A 341 0.60 21.05 2.69
N ASP A 342 1.21 21.76 1.74
CA ASP A 342 0.54 22.33 0.57
C ASP A 342 0.52 21.39 -0.65
N LEU A 343 1.15 20.20 -0.57
CA LEU A 343 1.17 19.23 -1.66
C LEU A 343 -0.25 18.74 -2.01
N PRO A 344 -0.61 18.67 -3.31
CA PRO A 344 -1.85 18.05 -3.74
C PRO A 344 -1.85 16.56 -3.35
N ARG A 345 -2.89 16.14 -2.62
CA ARG A 345 -3.07 14.77 -2.14
C ARG A 345 -3.83 13.91 -3.16
N TYR A 346 -3.45 12.65 -3.33
CA TYR A 346 -4.18 11.70 -4.16
C TYR A 346 -5.59 11.48 -3.58
N GLY A 347 -6.65 11.66 -4.38
CA GLY A 347 -8.05 11.68 -3.90
C GLY A 347 -8.36 12.80 -2.88
N GLY A 348 -7.43 13.74 -2.67
CA GLY A 348 -7.41 14.63 -1.52
C GLY A 348 -7.15 13.92 -0.18
N GLU A 349 -6.81 12.63 -0.17
CA GLU A 349 -6.75 11.76 1.01
C GLU A 349 -5.35 11.71 1.62
N LEU A 350 -4.35 11.33 0.82
CA LEU A 350 -2.98 11.03 1.25
C LEU A 350 -1.95 11.56 0.24
N PRO A 351 -0.66 11.71 0.59
CA PRO A 351 0.38 11.99 -0.39
C PRO A 351 0.35 10.99 -1.56
N ALA A 352 0.53 11.48 -2.78
CA ALA A 352 0.60 10.63 -3.95
C ALA A 352 1.92 9.83 -3.98
N ARG A 353 1.96 8.74 -4.76
CA ARG A 353 3.21 7.96 -4.96
C ARG A 353 4.33 8.83 -5.50
N GLN A 354 4.01 9.81 -6.36
CA GLN A 354 5.01 10.56 -7.13
C GLN A 354 4.64 12.03 -7.33
N TYR A 355 5.67 12.87 -7.29
CA TYR A 355 5.61 14.33 -7.51
C TYR A 355 6.78 14.81 -8.38
N ASP A 356 6.62 15.97 -9.01
CA ASP A 356 7.74 16.74 -9.55
C ASP A 356 8.33 17.66 -8.46
N ALA A 357 9.56 17.39 -8.02
CA ALA A 357 10.23 18.15 -6.97
C ALA A 357 10.38 19.65 -7.31
N ARG A 358 10.37 20.04 -8.59
CA ARG A 358 10.49 21.45 -9.01
C ARG A 358 9.27 22.28 -8.62
N SER A 359 8.09 21.64 -8.48
CA SER A 359 6.80 22.32 -8.38
C SER A 359 5.87 21.79 -7.27
N GLY A 360 6.11 20.58 -6.77
CA GLY A 360 5.13 19.85 -5.94
C GLY A 360 3.92 19.34 -6.73
N GLY A 361 3.95 19.40 -8.07
CA GLY A 361 2.86 18.94 -8.93
C GLY A 361 2.73 17.41 -8.96
N LEU A 362 1.49 16.92 -9.05
CA LEU A 362 1.19 15.50 -9.27
C LEU A 362 1.72 15.02 -10.62
N VAL A 363 2.33 13.84 -10.65
CA VAL A 363 2.71 13.15 -11.88
C VAL A 363 2.12 11.74 -11.97
N GLY A 364 1.93 11.26 -13.19
CA GLY A 364 1.57 9.88 -13.49
C GLY A 364 2.76 8.93 -13.34
N LEU A 365 2.51 7.62 -13.47
CA LEU A 365 3.52 6.55 -13.40
C LEU A 365 4.50 6.57 -14.60
N ASP A 366 4.28 7.45 -15.58
CA ASP A 366 5.16 7.78 -16.70
C ASP A 366 6.03 9.02 -16.41
N ASN A 367 5.82 9.68 -15.27
CA ASN A 367 6.41 10.94 -14.82
C ASN A 367 5.94 12.19 -15.60
N ASN A 368 4.84 12.12 -16.36
CA ASN A 368 4.20 13.30 -16.94
C ASN A 368 3.23 13.96 -15.94
N PRO A 369 2.96 15.29 -16.04
CA PRO A 369 1.97 15.97 -15.20
C PRO A 369 0.59 15.31 -15.29
N SER A 370 -0.01 14.96 -14.14
CA SER A 370 -1.28 14.23 -14.08
C SER A 370 -2.30 14.97 -13.20
N PRO A 371 -3.55 15.18 -13.66
CA PRO A 371 -4.58 15.83 -12.84
C PRO A 371 -5.06 14.96 -11.67
N THR A 372 -4.84 13.64 -11.73
CA THR A 372 -5.19 12.68 -10.68
C THR A 372 -3.98 12.19 -9.89
N GLY A 373 -2.78 12.23 -10.46
CA GLY A 373 -1.58 11.59 -9.90
C GLY A 373 -1.53 10.07 -10.14
N SER A 374 -0.72 9.38 -9.34
CA SER A 374 -0.24 8.00 -9.55
C SER A 374 -0.74 6.97 -8.51
N GLY A 375 -1.66 7.35 -7.63
CA GLY A 375 -2.12 6.56 -6.47
C GLY A 375 -1.36 6.94 -5.19
N TYR A 376 -1.24 6.02 -4.24
CA TYR A 376 -0.43 6.17 -3.02
C TYR A 376 0.17 4.84 -2.55
N SER A 377 1.32 4.86 -1.85
CA SER A 377 1.84 3.69 -1.10
C SER A 377 1.94 4.01 0.38
N LEU A 378 1.47 3.11 1.22
CA LEU A 378 1.31 3.37 2.65
C LEU A 378 2.64 3.30 3.41
N TYR A 379 3.60 2.47 2.95
CA TYR A 379 4.93 2.43 3.57
C TYR A 379 5.76 3.70 3.29
N GLU A 380 5.62 4.29 2.10
CA GLU A 380 6.29 5.54 1.72
C GLU A 380 5.74 6.71 2.55
N ILE A 381 4.40 6.79 2.67
CA ILE A 381 3.69 7.75 3.54
C ILE A 381 4.11 7.55 5.00
N ALA A 382 4.22 6.31 5.46
CA ALA A 382 4.66 5.98 6.81
C ALA A 382 6.07 6.49 7.13
N ARG A 383 7.00 6.53 6.16
CA ARG A 383 8.33 7.15 6.38
C ARG A 383 8.19 8.66 6.61
N ILE A 384 7.26 9.35 5.93
CA ILE A 384 6.97 10.76 6.24
C ILE A 384 6.35 10.91 7.65
N LEU A 385 5.50 9.99 8.09
CA LEU A 385 4.97 9.99 9.47
C LEU A 385 6.10 9.91 10.51
N VAL A 386 7.06 9.00 10.32
CA VAL A 386 8.21 8.86 11.23
C VAL A 386 9.07 10.12 11.23
N TRP A 387 9.44 10.65 10.07
CA TRP A 387 10.29 11.85 10.02
C TRP A 387 9.60 13.14 10.46
N THR A 388 8.28 13.26 10.31
CA THR A 388 7.54 14.40 10.91
C THR A 388 7.49 14.30 12.44
N GLU A 389 7.38 13.11 13.04
CA GLU A 389 7.54 12.94 14.49
C GLU A 389 8.98 13.22 14.96
N ILE A 390 10.00 12.76 14.23
CA ILE A 390 11.41 13.04 14.55
C ILE A 390 11.66 14.56 14.51
N VAL A 391 11.21 15.28 13.47
CA VAL A 391 11.31 16.74 13.42
C VAL A 391 10.55 17.38 14.58
N ALA A 392 9.34 16.92 14.88
CA ALA A 392 8.50 17.42 15.97
C ALA A 392 9.04 17.13 17.38
N ALA A 393 10.00 16.21 17.53
CA ALA A 393 10.73 15.93 18.77
C ALA A 393 12.08 16.66 18.85
N CYS A 394 12.77 16.81 17.72
CA CYS A 394 14.09 17.44 17.62
C CYS A 394 14.06 18.98 17.51
N TYR A 395 12.97 19.55 16.98
CA TYR A 395 12.82 20.98 16.70
C TYR A 395 11.52 21.49 17.33
N PRO A 396 11.52 21.90 18.61
CA PRO A 396 10.33 22.43 19.29
C PRO A 396 9.65 23.57 18.52
N ASP A 397 10.45 24.47 17.94
CA ASP A 397 10.02 25.64 17.17
C ASP A 397 9.54 25.31 15.73
N LEU A 398 9.57 24.03 15.34
CA LEU A 398 8.98 23.50 14.09
C LEU A 398 7.88 22.45 14.37
N ARG A 399 7.56 22.17 15.64
CA ARG A 399 6.62 21.10 16.02
C ARG A 399 5.22 21.32 15.44
N ALA A 400 4.76 22.57 15.40
CA ALA A 400 3.46 22.92 14.86
C ALA A 400 3.42 22.72 13.33
N GLU A 401 4.44 23.16 12.60
CA GLU A 401 4.56 22.94 11.15
C GLU A 401 4.69 21.45 10.80
N ALA A 402 5.51 20.70 11.55
CA ALA A 402 5.80 19.29 11.25
C ALA A 402 4.57 18.37 11.44
N LEU A 403 3.83 18.56 12.53
CA LEU A 403 2.59 17.80 12.77
C LEU A 403 1.42 18.35 11.94
N GLY A 404 1.37 19.67 11.74
CA GLY A 404 0.35 20.34 10.93
C GLY A 404 0.38 19.94 9.45
N ALA A 405 1.55 19.65 8.89
CA ALA A 405 1.71 19.21 7.50
C ALA A 405 0.98 17.89 7.17
N ARG A 406 0.61 17.10 8.19
CA ARG A 406 -0.12 15.82 8.06
C ARG A 406 -1.50 15.79 8.72
N ALA A 407 -2.05 16.95 9.13
CA ALA A 407 -3.30 17.02 9.91
C ALA A 407 -4.55 16.56 9.15
N ASP A 408 -4.63 16.84 7.84
CA ASP A 408 -5.79 16.52 6.99
C ASP A 408 -5.74 15.13 6.33
N TRP A 409 -4.79 14.28 6.71
CA TRP A 409 -4.55 13.01 6.01
C TRP A 409 -5.60 11.95 6.37
N ARG A 410 -6.22 11.35 5.35
CA ARG A 410 -7.38 10.45 5.49
C ARG A 410 -7.01 9.01 5.18
N PHE A 411 -6.76 8.22 6.23
CA PHE A 411 -6.27 6.85 6.12
C PHE A 411 -7.33 5.78 5.82
N GLY A 412 -8.63 6.09 5.88
CA GLY A 412 -9.71 5.08 5.89
C GLY A 412 -9.71 4.06 4.75
N ARG A 413 -9.30 4.45 3.51
CA ARG A 413 -9.10 3.49 2.40
C ARG A 413 -7.81 2.67 2.56
N ALA A 414 -6.74 3.31 3.06
CA ALA A 414 -5.41 2.72 3.20
C ALA A 414 -5.30 1.74 4.39
N THR A 415 -6.13 1.87 5.43
CA THR A 415 -6.17 0.98 6.61
C THR A 415 -7.42 0.09 6.68
N ALA A 416 -8.14 -0.04 5.57
CA ALA A 416 -9.43 -0.73 5.50
C ALA A 416 -9.36 -2.19 5.98
N LEU A 417 -10.37 -2.64 6.72
CA LEU A 417 -10.50 -4.00 7.26
C LEU A 417 -9.31 -4.45 8.15
N GLY A 418 -8.55 -3.51 8.74
CA GLY A 418 -7.38 -3.82 9.58
C GLY A 418 -6.10 -4.15 8.80
N ARG A 419 -6.14 -4.01 7.47
CA ARG A 419 -5.05 -4.32 6.54
C ARG A 419 -4.43 -3.06 5.94
N LEU A 420 -3.23 -3.19 5.39
CA LEU A 420 -2.54 -2.10 4.69
C LEU A 420 -2.84 -2.17 3.18
N HIS A 421 -3.34 -1.09 2.61
CA HIS A 421 -3.69 -0.97 1.19
C HIS A 421 -2.94 0.18 0.55
N GLY A 422 -2.50 -0.03 -0.68
CA GLY A 422 -1.96 0.97 -1.58
C GLY A 422 -2.86 1.12 -2.80
N VAL A 423 -2.67 2.21 -3.53
CA VAL A 423 -3.31 2.45 -4.83
C VAL A 423 -2.23 2.68 -5.87
N LEU A 424 -2.39 2.04 -7.02
CA LEU A 424 -1.72 2.39 -8.27
C LEU A 424 -2.75 3.05 -9.17
N ALA A 425 -2.45 4.24 -9.70
CA ALA A 425 -3.33 4.92 -10.65
C ALA A 425 -2.63 5.11 -12.01
N ARG A 426 -3.30 4.68 -13.08
CA ARG A 426 -2.87 4.90 -14.46
C ARG A 426 -4.06 5.36 -15.28
N ASP A 427 -3.90 6.44 -16.04
CA ASP A 427 -4.91 6.98 -16.97
C ASP A 427 -6.30 7.21 -16.32
N GLY A 428 -6.30 7.57 -15.03
CA GLY A 428 -7.51 7.77 -14.22
C GLY A 428 -8.11 6.49 -13.60
N VAL A 429 -7.60 5.30 -13.96
CA VAL A 429 -8.05 4.00 -13.41
C VAL A 429 -7.26 3.68 -12.14
N GLU A 430 -7.97 3.46 -11.02
CA GLU A 430 -7.40 2.96 -9.76
C GLU A 430 -7.29 1.42 -9.77
N HIS A 431 -6.14 0.91 -9.33
CA HIS A 431 -5.98 -0.45 -8.84
C HIS A 431 -5.57 -0.40 -7.36
N VAL A 432 -6.51 -0.76 -6.48
CA VAL A 432 -6.25 -0.96 -5.05
C VAL A 432 -5.60 -2.33 -4.85
N TYR A 433 -4.52 -2.39 -4.09
CA TYR A 433 -3.78 -3.62 -3.77
C TYR A 433 -3.33 -3.62 -2.30
N ILE A 434 -2.92 -4.80 -1.81
CA ILE A 434 -2.48 -5.00 -0.43
C ILE A 434 -0.99 -4.60 -0.33
N ASP A 435 -0.68 -3.53 0.40
CA ASP A 435 0.67 -2.94 0.54
C ASP A 435 1.42 -3.54 1.75
N GLU A 436 1.39 -4.88 1.85
CA GLU A 436 1.83 -5.63 3.04
C GLU A 436 3.13 -6.44 2.81
N THR A 437 4.06 -5.97 1.99
CA THR A 437 5.38 -6.62 1.78
C THR A 437 6.15 -6.73 3.10
N LEU A 438 6.80 -7.87 3.35
CA LEU A 438 7.57 -8.13 4.58
C LEU A 438 8.63 -7.04 4.82
N GLY A 439 8.74 -6.58 6.08
CA GLY A 439 9.59 -5.45 6.47
C GLY A 439 8.84 -4.13 6.35
N TYR A 440 8.40 -3.76 5.14
CA TYR A 440 7.67 -2.51 4.89
C TYR A 440 6.30 -2.45 5.57
N LYS A 441 5.60 -3.58 5.66
CA LYS A 441 4.32 -3.75 6.37
C LYS A 441 4.47 -3.46 7.86
N GLU A 442 5.45 -4.09 8.52
CA GLU A 442 5.74 -3.89 9.94
C GLU A 442 6.21 -2.46 10.22
N TYR A 443 7.03 -1.90 9.33
CA TYR A 443 7.45 -0.50 9.37
C TYR A 443 6.24 0.47 9.31
N ALA A 444 5.34 0.26 8.34
CA ALA A 444 4.14 1.07 8.19
C ALA A 444 3.18 0.94 9.38
N ALA A 445 3.00 -0.28 9.90
CA ALA A 445 2.21 -0.53 11.09
C ALA A 445 2.77 0.17 12.33
N ALA A 446 4.10 0.20 12.50
CA ALA A 446 4.77 0.93 13.58
C ALA A 446 4.57 2.45 13.44
N ALA A 447 4.82 3.01 12.26
CA ALA A 447 4.63 4.43 11.98
C ALA A 447 3.18 4.90 12.22
N LEU A 448 2.19 4.16 11.72
CA LEU A 448 0.77 4.44 11.96
C LEU A 448 0.46 4.41 13.46
N THR A 449 0.97 3.39 14.18
CA THR A 449 0.79 3.26 15.63
C THR A 449 1.40 4.44 16.41
N LEU A 450 2.60 4.91 16.04
CA LEU A 450 3.22 6.12 16.62
C LEU A 450 2.33 7.36 16.45
N THR A 451 1.61 7.47 15.32
CA THR A 451 0.70 8.59 15.04
C THR A 451 -0.73 8.40 15.56
N GLY A 452 -1.00 7.36 16.35
CA GLY A 452 -2.30 7.11 16.98
C GLY A 452 -3.26 6.20 16.19
N LEU A 453 -2.80 5.56 15.11
CA LEU A 453 -3.57 4.61 14.30
C LEU A 453 -3.00 3.18 14.48
N PRO A 454 -3.35 2.45 15.56
CA PRO A 454 -2.78 1.13 15.83
C PRO A 454 -3.25 0.07 14.83
N MET A 455 -2.29 -0.61 14.18
CA MET A 455 -2.55 -1.66 13.18
C MET A 455 -2.08 -3.05 13.66
N PRO A 456 -2.71 -3.65 14.70
CA PRO A 456 -2.20 -4.87 15.33
C PRO A 456 -2.14 -6.10 14.40
N GLN A 457 -3.04 -6.18 13.41
CA GLN A 457 -3.06 -7.28 12.44
C GLN A 457 -1.86 -7.23 11.47
N ALA A 458 -1.35 -6.03 11.17
CA ALA A 458 -0.24 -5.84 10.24
C ALA A 458 1.10 -6.33 10.81
N PHE A 459 1.23 -6.55 12.12
CA PHE A 459 2.38 -7.24 12.73
C PHE A 459 2.29 -8.78 12.69
N SER A 460 1.38 -9.35 11.90
CA SER A 460 1.29 -10.80 11.71
C SER A 460 2.40 -11.34 10.83
N TYR A 461 3.20 -12.27 11.35
CA TYR A 461 4.24 -13.01 10.61
C TYR A 461 3.74 -14.35 10.03
N ALA A 462 2.43 -14.50 9.82
CA ALA A 462 1.81 -15.77 9.36
C ALA A 462 2.36 -16.30 8.02
N GLU A 463 2.86 -15.43 7.14
CA GLU A 463 3.45 -15.80 5.84
C GLU A 463 4.97 -16.08 5.92
N LEU A 464 5.60 -15.88 7.08
CA LEU A 464 7.04 -16.08 7.24
C LEU A 464 7.38 -17.57 7.36
N ARG A 465 8.40 -18.02 6.63
CA ARG A 465 8.91 -19.39 6.65
C ARG A 465 10.43 -19.38 6.84
N THR A 466 10.97 -20.51 7.26
CA THR A 466 12.43 -20.71 7.39
C THR A 466 12.94 -21.55 6.23
N THR A 467 14.09 -21.18 5.67
CA THR A 467 14.85 -21.98 4.71
C THR A 467 16.34 -21.94 5.06
N SER A 468 17.18 -22.74 4.39
CA SER A 468 18.64 -22.69 4.54
C SER A 468 19.26 -22.04 3.31
N VAL A 469 20.08 -21.01 3.53
CA VAL A 469 20.89 -20.35 2.49
C VAL A 469 22.34 -20.30 2.96
N ASP A 470 23.25 -20.75 2.10
CA ASP A 470 24.68 -20.83 2.37
C ASP A 470 24.99 -21.45 3.75
N GLY A 471 24.34 -22.59 4.03
CA GLY A 471 24.59 -23.41 5.23
C GLY A 471 24.02 -22.87 6.56
N GLY A 472 23.09 -21.91 6.53
CA GLY A 472 22.42 -21.42 7.75
C GLY A 472 21.03 -20.85 7.50
N PRO A 473 20.24 -20.64 8.56
CA PRO A 473 18.85 -20.24 8.44
C PRO A 473 18.68 -18.85 7.82
N VAL A 474 17.58 -18.70 7.07
CA VAL A 474 17.02 -17.44 6.55
C VAL A 474 15.52 -17.48 6.76
N LEU A 475 14.96 -16.41 7.32
CA LEU A 475 13.52 -16.16 7.36
C LEU A 475 13.11 -15.45 6.07
N TYR A 476 12.09 -15.96 5.39
CA TYR A 476 11.62 -15.45 4.10
C TYR A 476 10.09 -15.40 4.01
N ASP A 477 9.59 -14.53 3.14
CA ASP A 477 8.17 -14.36 2.85
C ASP A 477 7.70 -15.43 1.85
N ALA A 478 6.72 -16.26 2.22
CA ALA A 478 6.22 -17.34 1.37
C ALA A 478 5.37 -16.87 0.17
N ARG A 479 4.94 -15.60 0.14
CA ARG A 479 4.06 -15.09 -0.92
C ARG A 479 4.81 -15.02 -2.26
N PRO A 480 4.33 -15.64 -3.36
CA PRO A 480 5.09 -15.80 -4.60
C PRO A 480 5.62 -14.51 -5.25
N ALA A 481 4.94 -13.37 -5.06
CA ALA A 481 5.31 -12.07 -5.62
C ALA A 481 6.18 -11.20 -4.68
N SER A 482 6.56 -11.70 -3.50
CA SER A 482 7.33 -10.93 -2.53
C SER A 482 8.83 -10.89 -2.87
N LEU A 483 9.43 -9.71 -2.74
CA LEU A 483 10.85 -9.44 -2.98
C LEU A 483 11.45 -8.69 -1.76
N PRO A 484 11.62 -9.35 -0.59
CA PRO A 484 12.17 -8.70 0.60
C PRO A 484 13.66 -8.39 0.44
N THR A 485 13.97 -7.11 0.27
CA THR A 485 15.33 -6.55 0.22
C THR A 485 15.79 -6.08 1.62
N SER A 486 17.06 -5.68 1.78
CA SER A 486 17.59 -5.25 3.10
C SER A 486 17.03 -3.92 3.60
N ASP A 487 16.54 -3.06 2.71
CA ASP A 487 16.18 -1.66 2.94
C ASP A 487 15.19 -1.44 4.11
N PRO A 488 14.00 -2.07 4.16
CA PRO A 488 13.08 -1.86 5.28
C PRO A 488 13.65 -2.33 6.61
N PHE A 489 14.50 -3.35 6.61
CA PHE A 489 15.13 -3.91 7.81
C PHE A 489 16.25 -3.02 8.35
N ILE A 490 16.98 -2.35 7.46
CA ILE A 490 17.94 -1.30 7.81
C ILE A 490 17.17 -0.09 8.38
N LEU A 491 16.22 0.49 7.63
CA LEU A 491 15.46 1.66 8.09
C LEU A 491 14.69 1.39 9.39
N GLY A 492 14.03 0.23 9.52
CA GLY A 492 13.37 -0.19 10.75
C GLY A 492 14.32 -0.34 11.95
N THR A 493 15.59 -0.68 11.72
CA THR A 493 16.65 -0.72 12.76
C THR A 493 17.14 0.69 13.12
N LEU A 494 17.44 1.55 12.14
CA LEU A 494 17.98 2.90 12.35
C LEU A 494 16.92 3.86 12.90
N GLU A 495 15.77 3.96 12.25
CA GLU A 495 14.68 4.85 12.62
C GLU A 495 13.91 4.33 13.85
N LEU A 496 13.50 3.06 13.83
CA LEU A 496 12.52 2.48 14.78
C LEU A 496 13.11 1.42 15.74
N GLY A 497 14.44 1.33 15.85
CA GLY A 497 15.14 0.47 16.82
C GLY A 497 14.93 -1.03 16.65
N GLY A 498 14.46 -1.46 15.47
CA GLY A 498 14.19 -2.84 15.11
C GLY A 498 12.78 -3.32 15.46
N ILE A 499 11.84 -2.43 15.78
CA ILE A 499 10.41 -2.76 15.99
C ILE A 499 10.22 -3.86 17.07
N ASP A 500 9.99 -5.12 16.69
CA ASP A 500 9.69 -6.26 17.58
C ASP A 500 10.78 -7.38 17.56
N GLY A 501 10.55 -8.46 18.31
CA GLY A 501 11.52 -9.56 18.44
C GLY A 501 11.66 -10.48 17.21
N CYS A 502 10.71 -10.44 16.28
CA CYS A 502 10.76 -11.17 15.02
C CYS A 502 11.41 -10.34 13.92
N PHE A 503 11.11 -9.04 13.84
CA PHE A 503 11.76 -8.11 12.92
C PHE A 503 13.29 -8.13 13.09
N ARG A 504 13.78 -8.06 14.34
CA ARG A 504 15.22 -8.20 14.66
C ARG A 504 15.78 -9.57 14.25
N ARG A 505 15.02 -10.65 14.37
CA ARG A 505 15.44 -12.00 13.93
C ARG A 505 15.57 -12.10 12.40
N ILE A 506 14.72 -11.38 11.65
CA ILE A 506 14.83 -11.28 10.19
C ILE A 506 16.08 -10.46 9.83
N VAL A 507 16.32 -9.32 10.49
CA VAL A 507 17.57 -8.53 10.39
C VAL A 507 18.80 -9.42 10.60
N ASP A 508 18.87 -10.14 11.72
CA ASP A 508 20.01 -10.99 12.09
C ASP A 508 20.26 -12.10 11.06
N THR A 509 19.21 -12.83 10.65
CA THR A 509 19.36 -13.94 9.69
C THR A 509 19.68 -13.47 8.26
N MET A 510 19.12 -12.33 7.84
CA MET A 510 19.39 -11.71 6.54
C MET A 510 20.81 -11.15 6.44
N TYR A 511 21.31 -10.51 7.49
CA TYR A 511 22.70 -10.06 7.57
C TYR A 511 23.68 -11.25 7.64
N ALA A 512 23.41 -12.23 8.52
CA ALA A 512 24.26 -13.40 8.66
C ALA A 512 24.35 -14.23 7.37
N ALA A 513 23.29 -14.29 6.55
CA ALA A 513 23.35 -14.95 5.24
C ALA A 513 24.29 -14.23 4.27
N GLN A 514 24.22 -12.90 4.18
CA GLN A 514 25.12 -12.09 3.34
C GLN A 514 26.58 -12.24 3.81
N ALA A 515 26.82 -12.26 5.12
CA ALA A 515 28.14 -12.51 5.71
C ALA A 515 28.68 -13.92 5.39
N ARG A 516 27.84 -14.98 5.43
CA ARG A 516 28.22 -16.34 5.01
C ARG A 516 28.56 -16.39 3.53
N HIS A 517 27.72 -15.80 2.67
CA HIS A 517 27.95 -15.78 1.22
C HIS A 517 29.27 -15.07 0.88
N ALA A 518 29.51 -13.88 1.46
CA ALA A 518 30.74 -13.13 1.26
C ALA A 518 31.99 -13.90 1.72
N THR A 519 31.88 -14.64 2.83
CA THR A 519 32.96 -15.52 3.31
C THR A 519 33.21 -16.70 2.35
N ARG A 520 32.16 -17.25 1.72
CA ARG A 520 32.25 -18.39 0.80
C ARG A 520 32.73 -17.99 -0.61
N THR A 521 32.38 -16.81 -1.10
CA THR A 521 32.77 -16.33 -2.45
C THR A 521 34.03 -15.48 -2.46
N GLY A 522 34.45 -14.95 -1.30
CA GLY A 522 35.54 -13.97 -1.22
C GLY A 522 35.16 -12.57 -1.73
N GLN A 523 33.88 -12.32 -2.04
CA GLN A 523 33.38 -11.04 -2.56
C GLN A 523 32.49 -10.33 -1.53
N PRO A 524 32.54 -8.99 -1.40
CA PRO A 524 31.58 -8.25 -0.58
C PRO A 524 30.13 -8.43 -1.07
N VAL A 525 29.19 -8.62 -0.16
CA VAL A 525 27.76 -8.84 -0.46
C VAL A 525 26.90 -7.84 0.31
N ALA A 526 26.10 -7.05 -0.39
CA ALA A 526 25.12 -6.13 0.19
C ALA A 526 23.96 -5.95 -0.80
N LEU A 527 22.79 -6.47 -0.47
CA LEU A 527 21.67 -6.64 -1.41
C LEU A 527 20.46 -5.77 -1.02
N GLY A 528 20.08 -4.86 -1.91
CA GLY A 528 19.03 -3.86 -1.67
C GLY A 528 18.11 -3.65 -2.88
N ALA A 529 17.21 -2.68 -2.72
CA ALA A 529 16.33 -2.14 -3.75
C ALA A 529 16.98 -0.90 -4.39
N GLU A 530 17.40 -0.98 -5.65
CA GLU A 530 18.23 0.05 -6.30
C GLU A 530 17.66 0.60 -7.60
N ALA A 531 17.73 1.93 -7.74
CA ALA A 531 17.51 2.62 -9.00
C ALA A 531 18.78 2.53 -9.88
N ILE A 532 18.65 2.02 -11.10
CA ILE A 532 19.80 1.70 -11.97
C ILE A 532 19.88 2.60 -13.22
N ASP A 533 20.98 2.45 -13.96
CA ASP A 533 21.42 3.27 -15.10
C ASP A 533 20.95 2.75 -16.48
N ARG A 534 20.23 1.62 -16.50
CA ARG A 534 19.70 0.96 -17.69
C ARG A 534 18.35 0.32 -17.41
N ALA A 535 17.56 0.06 -18.46
CA ALA A 535 16.32 -0.72 -18.35
C ALA A 535 16.58 -2.07 -17.63
N PRO A 536 15.70 -2.53 -16.72
CA PRO A 536 14.37 -2.02 -16.40
C PRO A 536 14.33 -0.86 -15.38
N TRP A 537 15.45 -0.14 -15.19
CA TRP A 537 15.61 1.07 -14.36
C TRP A 537 15.51 0.87 -12.84
N PHE A 538 15.06 -0.30 -12.39
CA PHE A 538 15.10 -0.70 -10.98
C PHE A 538 15.51 -2.18 -10.82
N SER A 539 16.21 -2.49 -9.72
CA SER A 539 16.62 -3.84 -9.32
C SER A 539 16.24 -4.12 -7.86
N TYR A 540 15.64 -5.28 -7.60
CA TYR A 540 15.44 -5.84 -6.27
C TYR A 540 16.40 -7.01 -6.09
N SER A 541 17.45 -6.82 -5.30
CA SER A 541 18.38 -7.90 -4.93
C SER A 541 18.03 -8.45 -3.54
N THR A 542 17.73 -9.75 -3.47
CA THR A 542 17.19 -10.42 -2.26
C THR A 542 18.06 -11.60 -1.83
N VAL A 543 18.05 -11.93 -0.52
CA VAL A 543 18.71 -13.13 0.01
C VAL A 543 17.96 -14.40 -0.40
N TYR A 544 16.63 -14.39 -0.34
CA TYR A 544 15.76 -15.48 -0.78
C TYR A 544 14.38 -14.96 -1.14
N ALA A 545 13.88 -15.28 -2.33
CA ALA A 545 12.54 -14.89 -2.78
C ALA A 545 12.00 -15.85 -3.86
N GLY A 546 10.70 -16.18 -3.80
CA GLY A 546 10.04 -17.02 -4.82
C GLY A 546 10.70 -18.39 -5.07
N GLY A 547 11.21 -19.04 -4.01
CA GLY A 547 11.90 -20.33 -4.09
C GLY A 547 13.40 -20.25 -4.40
N GLN A 548 13.92 -19.06 -4.75
CA GLN A 548 15.29 -18.87 -5.22
C GLN A 548 16.14 -18.07 -4.22
N ALA A 549 17.28 -18.64 -3.82
CA ALA A 549 18.33 -17.92 -3.10
C ALA A 549 19.05 -16.94 -4.03
N TRP A 550 19.47 -15.79 -3.49
CA TRP A 550 20.23 -14.77 -4.22
C TRP A 550 19.50 -14.25 -5.46
N LYS A 551 18.17 -14.16 -5.40
CA LYS A 551 17.33 -13.69 -6.52
C LYS A 551 17.49 -12.18 -6.69
N ALA A 552 17.90 -11.79 -7.89
CA ALA A 552 17.74 -10.43 -8.40
C ALA A 552 16.57 -10.41 -9.39
N ALA A 553 15.78 -9.33 -9.37
CA ALA A 553 14.53 -9.22 -10.12
C ALA A 553 14.14 -7.76 -10.38
N SER A 554 13.13 -7.53 -11.23
CA SER A 554 12.49 -6.22 -11.40
C SER A 554 11.02 -6.23 -10.94
N TYR A 555 10.26 -5.19 -11.31
CA TYR A 555 8.83 -5.02 -11.02
C TYR A 555 7.91 -6.08 -11.65
N ASP A 556 8.45 -6.97 -12.49
CA ASP A 556 7.75 -8.13 -13.08
C ASP A 556 7.95 -9.42 -12.26
N VAL A 557 8.69 -9.33 -11.15
CA VAL A 557 9.18 -10.40 -10.27
C VAL A 557 9.95 -11.53 -10.96
N GLN A 558 10.34 -11.35 -12.23
CA GLN A 558 11.12 -12.36 -12.96
C GLN A 558 12.58 -12.35 -12.50
N ALA A 559 13.23 -13.52 -12.52
CA ALA A 559 14.60 -13.63 -12.07
C ALA A 559 15.58 -13.21 -13.17
N ASP A 560 16.30 -12.11 -12.96
CA ASP A 560 17.37 -11.64 -13.83
C ASP A 560 18.65 -11.41 -13.01
N ALA A 561 19.60 -12.34 -13.15
CA ALA A 561 20.89 -12.26 -12.46
C ALA A 561 21.76 -11.08 -12.94
N THR A 562 21.52 -10.51 -14.12
CA THR A 562 22.28 -9.36 -14.64
C THR A 562 21.97 -8.05 -13.90
N LEU A 563 20.89 -8.05 -13.11
CA LEU A 563 20.48 -6.96 -12.22
C LEU A 563 21.10 -7.06 -10.82
N ARG A 564 21.84 -8.13 -10.48
CA ARG A 564 22.41 -8.30 -9.13
C ARG A 564 23.56 -7.31 -8.91
N ILE A 565 23.49 -6.60 -7.78
CA ILE A 565 24.32 -5.43 -7.46
C ILE A 565 24.86 -5.55 -6.02
N PHE A 566 26.12 -5.19 -5.83
CA PHE A 566 26.63 -4.75 -4.52
C PHE A 566 26.17 -3.32 -4.28
N SER A 567 25.20 -3.13 -3.37
CA SER A 567 24.65 -1.83 -3.00
C SER A 567 25.54 -1.10 -1.99
N ALA A 568 25.90 0.15 -2.31
CA ALA A 568 26.62 1.01 -1.39
C ALA A 568 25.76 1.44 -0.19
N LYS A 569 24.48 1.79 -0.39
CA LYS A 569 23.58 2.18 0.71
C LYS A 569 23.31 1.02 1.67
N THR A 570 23.14 -0.20 1.15
CA THR A 570 22.94 -1.40 1.98
C THR A 570 24.22 -1.77 2.74
N ALA A 571 25.39 -1.69 2.08
CA ALA A 571 26.67 -1.97 2.74
C ALA A 571 26.95 -1.00 3.90
N ILE A 572 26.66 0.29 3.71
CA ILE A 572 26.80 1.31 4.75
C ILE A 572 25.72 1.15 5.85
N GLY A 573 24.48 0.83 5.48
CA GLY A 573 23.40 0.55 6.44
C GLY A 573 23.69 -0.64 7.35
N TRP A 574 24.18 -1.76 6.79
CA TRP A 574 24.66 -2.90 7.60
C TRP A 574 25.89 -2.55 8.45
N ALA A 575 26.79 -1.69 7.97
CA ALA A 575 27.92 -1.21 8.76
C ALA A 575 27.52 -0.27 9.93
N ALA A 576 26.35 0.37 9.86
CA ALA A 576 25.77 1.09 10.97
C ALA A 576 25.06 0.16 11.96
N ALA A 577 24.25 -0.79 11.47
CA ALA A 577 23.51 -1.73 12.31
C ALA A 577 24.42 -2.71 13.09
N PHE A 578 25.47 -3.23 12.44
CA PHE A 578 26.41 -4.20 13.01
C PHE A 578 27.80 -3.58 13.27
N ASN A 579 28.65 -4.28 14.04
CA ASN A 579 29.98 -3.79 14.45
C ASN A 579 31.03 -4.92 14.49
N ASP A 580 30.97 -5.84 13.54
CA ASP A 580 31.94 -6.94 13.37
C ASP A 580 32.86 -6.74 12.15
N ARG A 581 33.71 -7.74 11.87
CA ARG A 581 34.69 -7.70 10.76
C ARG A 581 34.05 -7.60 9.36
N HIS A 582 32.87 -8.17 9.15
CA HIS A 582 32.13 -8.10 7.90
C HIS A 582 31.50 -6.71 7.74
N ALA A 583 30.83 -6.19 8.78
CA ALA A 583 30.36 -4.80 8.81
C ALA A 583 31.47 -3.78 8.47
N ALA A 584 32.67 -3.95 9.05
CA ALA A 584 33.83 -3.11 8.73
C ALA A 584 34.29 -3.28 7.27
N ALA A 585 34.31 -4.51 6.74
CA ALA A 585 34.64 -4.78 5.34
C ALA A 585 33.60 -4.24 4.34
N LEU A 586 32.32 -4.20 4.71
CA LEU A 586 31.25 -3.59 3.91
C LEU A 586 31.44 -2.07 3.78
N LEU A 587 31.73 -1.36 4.89
CA LEU A 587 32.04 0.07 4.86
C LEU A 587 33.32 0.37 4.04
N ALA A 588 34.38 -0.39 4.28
CA ALA A 588 35.64 -0.27 3.52
C ALA A 588 35.46 -0.60 2.02
N SER A 589 34.49 -1.45 1.68
CA SER A 589 34.08 -1.70 0.30
C SER A 589 33.29 -0.53 -0.28
N ALA A 590 32.31 0.01 0.46
CA ALA A 590 31.37 1.01 -0.02
C ALA A 590 31.98 2.41 -0.20
N VAL A 591 33.00 2.77 0.59
CA VAL A 591 33.64 4.10 0.51
C VAL A 591 34.21 4.43 -0.88
N ARG A 592 34.51 3.41 -1.71
CA ARG A 592 34.98 3.61 -3.11
C ARG A 592 33.95 4.26 -4.04
N PHE A 593 32.67 4.28 -3.65
CA PHE A 593 31.60 4.92 -4.41
C PHE A 593 31.30 6.36 -3.97
N ALA A 594 31.98 6.86 -2.93
CA ALA A 594 31.87 8.25 -2.50
C ALA A 594 32.51 9.19 -3.53
N ARG A 595 31.71 10.05 -4.15
CA ARG A 595 32.13 11.10 -5.09
C ARG A 595 31.47 12.44 -4.76
N ASP A 596 31.90 13.50 -5.42
CA ASP A 596 31.19 14.78 -5.35
C ASP A 596 29.81 14.67 -6.03
N GLY A 597 28.81 15.32 -5.46
CA GLY A 597 27.41 15.20 -5.86
C GLY A 597 26.73 13.89 -5.44
N GLY A 598 27.27 13.13 -4.47
CA GLY A 598 26.65 11.95 -3.87
C GLY A 598 27.46 10.65 -3.92
N VAL A 599 27.13 9.70 -3.03
CA VAL A 599 27.62 8.32 -3.10
C VAL A 599 26.87 7.59 -4.20
N GLY A 600 27.61 6.97 -5.13
CA GLY A 600 27.03 6.17 -6.23
C GLY A 600 26.36 4.89 -5.72
N VAL A 601 25.35 4.42 -6.46
CA VAL A 601 24.53 3.24 -6.10
C VAL A 601 25.37 1.98 -5.80
N GLY A 602 26.41 1.74 -6.58
CA GLY A 602 27.33 0.63 -6.35
C GLY A 602 27.83 0.01 -7.65
N GLN A 603 27.89 -1.33 -7.68
CA GLN A 603 28.50 -2.09 -8.79
C GLN A 603 27.72 -3.37 -9.06
N TYR A 604 27.48 -3.66 -10.34
CA TYR A 604 26.97 -4.95 -10.79
C TYR A 604 27.97 -6.06 -10.50
N GLU A 605 27.51 -7.30 -10.29
CA GLU A 605 28.40 -8.46 -10.13
C GLU A 605 29.30 -8.73 -11.35
N SER A 606 28.95 -8.18 -12.53
CA SER A 606 29.82 -8.19 -13.72
C SER A 606 31.04 -7.27 -13.62
N GLY A 607 31.19 -6.51 -12.53
CA GLY A 607 32.30 -5.57 -12.31
C GLY A 607 32.07 -4.17 -12.85
N ASN A 608 30.97 -3.89 -13.56
CA ASN A 608 30.63 -2.54 -13.99
C ASN A 608 29.98 -1.75 -12.86
N ASN A 609 30.46 -0.52 -12.61
CA ASN A 609 29.77 0.41 -11.71
C ASN A 609 28.40 0.78 -12.28
N VAL A 610 27.41 0.99 -11.42
CA VAL A 610 26.11 1.57 -11.79
C VAL A 610 26.28 3.09 -11.81
N ASP A 611 26.14 3.77 -12.94
CA ASP A 611 26.17 5.25 -12.97
C ASP A 611 24.82 5.86 -12.58
N ALA A 612 24.36 5.48 -11.40
CA ALA A 612 23.19 6.02 -10.74
C ALA A 612 23.58 6.62 -9.38
N THR A 613 22.86 7.65 -8.97
CA THR A 613 23.01 8.33 -7.68
C THR A 613 21.63 8.89 -7.33
N SER A 614 21.05 8.35 -6.25
CA SER A 614 19.66 8.56 -5.84
C SER A 614 19.55 9.28 -4.50
N LEU A 615 18.41 9.92 -4.27
CA LEU A 615 18.11 10.59 -3.01
C LEU A 615 17.98 9.59 -1.87
N ASP A 616 17.11 8.58 -2.00
CA ASP A 616 16.92 7.51 -0.99
C ASP A 616 18.24 6.89 -0.51
N GLY A 617 19.15 6.55 -1.43
CA GLY A 617 20.43 5.96 -1.06
C GLY A 617 21.36 6.91 -0.31
N ASN A 618 21.35 8.19 -0.66
CA ASN A 618 22.13 9.20 0.05
C ASN A 618 21.47 9.61 1.38
N ALA A 619 20.13 9.56 1.50
CA ALA A 619 19.42 9.73 2.77
C ALA A 619 19.78 8.61 3.75
N GLN A 620 19.64 7.33 3.35
CA GLN A 620 19.97 6.18 4.20
C GLN A 620 21.45 6.19 4.66
N ILE A 621 22.37 6.72 3.83
CA ILE A 621 23.78 6.88 4.20
C ILE A 621 24.00 7.97 5.26
N LEU A 622 23.28 9.10 5.16
CA LEU A 622 23.28 10.15 6.18
C LEU A 622 22.68 9.63 7.50
N GLU A 623 21.54 8.95 7.44
CA GLU A 623 20.90 8.30 8.58
C GLU A 623 21.84 7.29 9.27
N ALA A 624 22.45 6.39 8.50
CA ALA A 624 23.42 5.42 9.00
C ALA A 624 24.61 6.09 9.71
N ALA A 625 25.13 7.20 9.17
CA ALA A 625 26.19 7.98 9.80
C ALA A 625 25.74 8.66 11.11
N TRP A 626 24.53 9.22 11.16
CA TRP A 626 23.98 9.82 12.38
C TRP A 626 23.72 8.78 13.46
N TYR A 627 23.17 7.61 13.08
CA TYR A 627 22.99 6.45 13.95
C TYR A 627 24.30 6.00 14.59
N VAL A 628 25.40 5.95 13.83
CA VAL A 628 26.73 5.66 14.39
C VAL A 628 27.22 6.79 15.30
N ALA A 629 27.07 8.06 14.91
CA ALA A 629 27.51 9.23 15.70
C ALA A 629 26.83 9.30 17.08
N ARG A 630 25.52 9.04 17.15
CA ARG A 630 24.73 9.02 18.39
C ARG A 630 24.91 7.73 19.21
N GLY A 631 25.89 6.87 18.89
CA GLY A 631 26.20 5.67 19.65
C GLY A 631 25.29 4.47 19.38
N ARG A 632 24.79 4.32 18.14
CA ARG A 632 23.86 3.26 17.69
C ARG A 632 22.54 3.21 18.48
N ARG A 633 22.01 4.38 18.81
CA ARG A 633 20.66 4.58 19.37
C ARG A 633 19.70 4.90 18.23
N ALA A 634 18.50 4.31 18.22
CA ALA A 634 17.47 4.60 17.23
C ALA A 634 16.98 6.07 17.24
N PHE A 635 16.36 6.54 16.15
CA PHE A 635 15.83 7.91 16.07
C PHE A 635 14.47 8.08 16.76
N VAL A 636 13.71 7.00 16.97
CA VAL A 636 12.47 6.98 17.75
C VAL A 636 12.65 6.15 19.02
N ALA A 637 12.27 6.72 20.17
CA ALA A 637 12.43 6.11 21.48
C ALA A 637 11.14 5.40 21.94
N GLY A 638 10.89 4.19 21.43
CA GLY A 638 9.79 3.35 21.90
C GLY A 638 9.65 2.04 21.14
N SER A 639 9.57 0.91 21.85
CA SER A 639 9.22 -0.37 21.24
C SER A 639 7.71 -0.44 21.00
N VAL A 640 7.28 -0.46 19.74
CA VAL A 640 5.90 -0.84 19.41
C VAL A 640 5.73 -2.32 19.78
N ALA A 641 4.74 -2.62 20.62
CA ALA A 641 4.54 -3.96 21.18
C ALA A 641 3.95 -4.93 20.14
N GLY A 642 4.81 -5.51 19.30
CA GLY A 642 4.44 -6.55 18.35
C GLY A 642 3.96 -7.85 19.03
N PRO A 643 3.13 -8.66 18.35
CA PRO A 643 2.63 -9.93 18.86
C PRO A 643 3.76 -10.97 18.99
N ALA A 644 3.65 -11.84 19.99
CA ALA A 644 4.74 -12.73 20.40
C ALA A 644 5.05 -13.91 19.44
N ILE A 645 4.39 -14.02 18.29
CA ILE A 645 4.47 -15.20 17.41
C ILE A 645 5.45 -14.94 16.26
N CYS A 646 6.70 -15.36 16.46
CA CYS A 646 7.71 -15.49 15.42
C CYS A 646 7.99 -16.97 15.14
N PRO A 647 8.15 -17.40 13.87
CA PRO A 647 8.63 -18.75 13.57
C PRO A 647 9.92 -19.10 14.31
N ALA A 648 10.00 -20.35 14.78
CA ALA A 648 11.25 -20.91 15.26
C ALA A 648 12.27 -20.96 14.10
N LEU A 649 13.53 -20.66 14.40
CA LEU A 649 14.60 -21.01 13.48
C LEU A 649 14.67 -22.54 13.47
N GLN A 650 14.41 -23.13 12.31
CA GLN A 650 14.58 -24.56 12.10
C GLN A 650 16.06 -24.82 11.86
N ASP A 651 16.76 -25.23 12.92
CA ASP A 651 18.05 -25.88 12.79
C ASP A 651 17.83 -27.19 12.03
N ASN A 652 18.05 -27.15 10.72
CA ASN A 652 17.93 -28.31 9.87
C ASN A 652 19.24 -29.11 10.03
N PRO A 653 19.23 -30.28 10.71
CA PRO A 653 20.46 -31.06 10.87
C PRO A 653 20.88 -31.56 9.49
N VAL A 654 22.14 -31.27 9.12
CA VAL A 654 22.71 -31.75 7.85
C VAL A 654 22.60 -33.27 7.79
N ARG A 655 22.06 -33.77 6.68
CA ARG A 655 22.05 -35.18 6.27
C ARG A 655 22.59 -35.27 4.85
#